data_AF-A0A6L5Z3Z4-F1
#
_entry.id   AF-A0A6L5Z3Z4-F1
#
_cell.length_a   1.000
_cell.length_b   1.000
_cell.length_c   1.000
_cell.angle_alpha   90.00
_cell.angle_beta   90.00
_cell.angle_gamma   90.00
#
_symmetry.space_group_name_H-M   'P 1'
#
loop_
_entity.id
_entity.type
_entity.pdbx_description
1 polymer ?
#
loop_
_entity_poly.entity_id
_entity_poly.type
_entity_poly.pdbx_seq_one_letter_code
_entity_poly.pdbx_strand_id
1 'polypeptide(L)'
;MSYASELQARIDAAVADRDKAALDALLDEHYRKADAPPQAFDAAIELKPEYEAALGGGQFESAAAMRWANRIARARRRVDYALKLVGPFDGLRIVDEGDSWFQYPLLLEDTIDHLAMDNDKAIYSLSGAGDLLQDMVRHNEYLAALRDTGAHVLLLSGGGNDLLGSGRLAAVLRQYRDGAEPADLLDQTALRRQVEVIAGQYRALLANVNAHHPGVRVFGHGYDLPFPQAAGKWIGRPLADRGIPLDIGREVVGLILDAFSRALKALPADLPNFEFLDMRGVVGNNANSWFDELHPKDTGYGRVADIFRDALAASEARLRASGRVFPGIELPRVDRVPATGGPALEGAGGTIVLDPGHGGPTPPSSVGGSSWNNAIGPRGTLEKTLTLDVANRARSVLESRGHRVVLTRTTDVNLSLAARAGVAKANGAAAFVSIHFNASDTHTAQGTETFVHGSASQASRQLSLLVQDAMVAELGHRDRNRAFHPSGIKPANFGVLSPSGHDPSTAAVLHEVSFLDRADEETRLLSPAYRDRIGRALADGIGAFLGGAFEMGGAFEMAEAELGDAIELLARERGTTVTAVLGFAERVPASATGVGAPAVHVGGHALLEAGAGYTAGYTAARDLGTVLAERYGRGAPVPGGTDDATDADEASEFRGEDPGPGLVIAGGALEHAFQGVPADGFDLDAFERFIGGLRLRFFQPVEFLFLGNGNAAGGCAGRNALPPRQLWDNIRNTARMIDEIRARLGAPVRITSCYRNDAYNACVGGASASLHKQFNAIDLKCDAGTAAHWHQIATSVRGSDPAFAGGIGLYNTFVHIDTRGQARDWTG
;
A
#
# COMPACT_ATOMS: atom_id res chain seq x y z
N MET A 1 -5.22 21.90 -5.06
CA MET A 1 -5.40 20.44 -4.88
C MET A 1 -6.20 20.19 -3.61
N SER A 2 -7.02 19.14 -3.54
CA SER A 2 -7.59 18.73 -2.24
C SER A 2 -6.50 18.14 -1.36
N TYR A 3 -6.60 18.35 -0.05
CA TYR A 3 -5.65 17.81 0.93
C TYR A 3 -5.42 16.29 0.79
N ALA A 4 -6.48 15.55 0.46
CA ALA A 4 -6.43 14.13 0.10
C ALA A 4 -5.49 13.81 -1.08
N SER A 5 -5.44 14.66 -2.11
CA SER A 5 -4.59 14.45 -3.29
C SER A 5 -3.13 14.79 -3.00
N GLU A 6 -2.92 15.81 -2.18
CA GLU A 6 -1.58 16.19 -1.69
C GLU A 6 -0.99 15.10 -0.79
N LEU A 7 -1.78 14.57 0.15
CA LEU A 7 -1.39 13.43 0.98
C LEU A 7 -1.07 12.19 0.14
N GLN A 8 -1.87 11.89 -0.89
CA GLN A 8 -1.57 10.81 -1.83
C GLN A 8 -0.23 11.01 -2.55
N ALA A 9 0.01 12.20 -3.10
CA ALA A 9 1.24 12.50 -3.81
C ALA A 9 2.47 12.38 -2.91
N ARG A 10 2.36 12.79 -1.63
CA ARG A 10 3.42 12.62 -0.63
C ARG A 10 3.69 11.16 -0.30
N ILE A 11 2.64 10.32 -0.21
CA ILE A 11 2.79 8.86 -0.04
C ILE A 11 3.48 8.24 -1.26
N ASP A 12 3.04 8.60 -2.46
CA ASP A 12 3.57 8.02 -3.71
C ASP A 12 5.04 8.41 -3.91
N ALA A 13 5.40 9.67 -3.64
CA ALA A 13 6.78 10.14 -3.66
C ALA A 13 7.65 9.35 -2.66
N ALA A 14 7.19 9.20 -1.42
CA ALA A 14 7.92 8.45 -0.41
C ALA A 14 8.08 6.95 -0.76
N VAL A 15 7.08 6.34 -1.41
CA VAL A 15 7.20 4.96 -1.93
C VAL A 15 8.20 4.88 -3.07
N ALA A 16 8.17 5.82 -4.02
CA ALA A 16 9.09 5.87 -5.15
C ALA A 16 10.55 6.01 -4.68
N ASP A 17 10.78 6.87 -3.69
CA ASP A 17 12.09 7.14 -3.10
C ASP A 17 12.52 6.06 -2.09
N ARG A 18 11.63 5.10 -1.77
CA ARG A 18 11.80 4.11 -0.69
C ARG A 18 12.08 4.78 0.66
N ASP A 19 11.52 5.96 0.87
CA ASP A 19 11.64 6.75 2.07
C ASP A 19 10.57 6.35 3.09
N LYS A 20 10.85 5.28 3.83
CA LYS A 20 10.00 4.82 4.93
C LYS A 20 9.76 5.92 5.96
N ALA A 21 10.72 6.80 6.16
CA ALA A 21 10.61 7.80 7.20
C ALA A 21 9.77 9.00 6.79
N ALA A 22 9.71 9.35 5.51
CA ALA A 22 8.71 10.28 5.01
C ALA A 22 7.30 9.71 5.24
N LEU A 23 7.10 8.40 5.07
CA LEU A 23 5.84 7.74 5.42
C LEU A 23 5.57 7.73 6.94
N ASP A 24 6.59 7.53 7.78
CA ASP A 24 6.49 7.66 9.24
C ASP A 24 6.11 9.09 9.65
N ALA A 25 6.76 10.09 9.07
CA ALA A 25 6.49 11.51 9.31
C ALA A 25 5.08 11.90 8.89
N LEU A 26 4.58 11.36 7.77
CA LEU A 26 3.19 11.53 7.35
C LEU A 26 2.21 10.98 8.39
N LEU A 27 2.52 9.85 9.03
CA LEU A 27 1.68 9.31 10.09
C LEU A 27 1.69 10.22 11.32
N ASP A 28 2.87 10.60 11.80
CA ASP A 28 3.04 11.45 12.97
C ASP A 28 2.46 12.85 12.77
N GLU A 29 2.47 13.35 11.54
CA GLU A 29 1.85 14.63 11.17
C GLU A 29 0.34 14.58 11.34
N HIS A 30 -0.32 13.53 10.84
CA HIS A 30 -1.77 13.48 10.68
C HIS A 30 -2.51 12.84 11.85
N TYR A 31 -1.85 11.93 12.57
CA TYR A 31 -2.47 11.12 13.61
C TYR A 31 -1.80 11.38 14.96
N ARG A 32 -2.59 11.27 16.04
CA ARG A 32 -2.08 11.35 17.41
C ARG A 32 -2.65 10.23 18.26
N LYS A 33 -1.93 9.89 19.32
CA LYS A 33 -2.47 9.11 20.43
C LYS A 33 -3.52 9.96 21.16
N ALA A 34 -4.68 9.40 21.49
CA ALA A 34 -5.72 10.11 22.23
C ALA A 34 -5.21 10.56 23.62
N ASP A 35 -5.57 11.77 24.07
CA ASP A 35 -4.99 12.44 25.26
C ASP A 35 -5.46 11.88 26.62
N ALA A 36 -6.43 10.95 26.64
CA ALA A 36 -6.93 10.39 27.89
C ALA A 36 -5.96 9.33 28.47
N PRO A 37 -5.79 9.23 29.81
CA PRO A 37 -5.16 8.04 30.40
C PRO A 37 -5.94 6.80 29.95
N PRO A 38 -5.32 5.62 29.74
CA PRO A 38 -6.02 4.45 29.20
C PRO A 38 -7.09 3.98 30.19
N GLN A 39 -8.28 4.53 30.06
CA GLN A 39 -9.52 3.94 30.51
C GLN A 39 -10.04 3.07 29.36
N ALA A 40 -10.80 2.04 29.69
CA ALA A 40 -11.48 1.24 28.67
C ALA A 40 -12.26 2.17 27.72
N PHE A 41 -12.26 1.83 26.42
CA PHE A 41 -13.12 2.41 25.38
C PHE A 41 -12.67 3.68 24.64
N ASP A 42 -11.43 3.75 24.16
CA ASP A 42 -11.14 4.62 23.01
C ASP A 42 -10.35 3.88 21.92
N ALA A 43 -10.75 4.11 20.66
CA ALA A 43 -9.86 3.80 19.54
C ALA A 43 -8.64 4.71 19.72
N ALA A 44 -7.52 4.17 20.19
CA ALA A 44 -6.44 4.98 20.75
C ALA A 44 -5.57 5.70 19.69
N ILE A 45 -6.15 6.04 18.54
CA ILE A 45 -5.67 7.04 17.59
C ILE A 45 -6.83 7.87 17.10
N GLU A 46 -6.62 9.18 17.13
CA GLU A 46 -7.49 10.15 16.50
C GLU A 46 -6.71 10.83 15.38
N LEU A 47 -7.41 11.09 14.28
CA LEU A 47 -6.94 12.07 13.31
C LEU A 47 -6.80 13.40 14.07
N LYS A 48 -5.69 14.11 13.94
CA LYS A 48 -5.55 15.36 14.69
C LYS A 48 -6.64 16.36 14.26
N PRO A 49 -7.25 17.11 15.20
CA PRO A 49 -8.41 17.96 14.92
C PRO A 49 -8.22 18.94 13.75
N GLU A 50 -7.01 19.43 13.56
CA GLU A 50 -6.63 20.32 12.45
C GLU A 50 -6.81 19.68 11.06
N TYR A 51 -6.83 18.35 10.95
CA TYR A 51 -7.00 17.61 9.69
C TYR A 51 -8.40 17.01 9.52
N GLU A 52 -9.22 16.99 10.57
CA GLU A 52 -10.60 16.46 10.52
C GLU A 52 -11.48 17.21 9.52
N ALA A 53 -11.37 18.55 9.48
CA ALA A 53 -12.11 19.39 8.54
C ALA A 53 -11.58 19.27 7.10
N ALA A 54 -10.27 19.06 6.92
CA ALA A 54 -9.61 18.96 5.61
C ALA A 54 -9.80 17.59 4.94
N LEU A 55 -10.02 16.54 5.73
CA LEU A 55 -10.26 15.16 5.29
C LEU A 55 -11.76 14.75 5.29
N GLY A 56 -12.65 15.69 5.67
CA GLY A 56 -14.11 15.60 5.54
C GLY A 56 -14.82 15.20 6.84
N GLY A 57 -15.29 16.18 7.61
CA GLY A 57 -15.93 16.00 8.93
C GLY A 57 -17.40 15.54 8.94
N GLY A 58 -17.86 15.05 10.11
CA GLY A 58 -19.17 14.46 10.43
C GLY A 58 -19.08 12.94 10.63
N GLN A 59 -20.03 12.30 11.36
CA GLN A 59 -20.13 10.87 11.81
C GLN A 59 -19.63 9.73 10.88
N PHE A 60 -19.28 10.06 9.63
CA PHE A 60 -18.33 9.40 8.72
C PHE A 60 -16.84 9.43 9.17
N GLU A 61 -16.54 10.05 10.32
CA GLU A 61 -15.22 10.40 10.87
C GLU A 61 -14.20 9.25 10.99
N SER A 62 -14.60 8.02 11.34
CA SER A 62 -13.62 6.94 11.57
C SER A 62 -13.20 6.20 10.30
N ALA A 63 -14.05 6.12 9.27
CA ALA A 63 -13.79 5.28 8.10
C ALA A 63 -12.85 5.95 7.10
N ALA A 64 -12.91 7.28 6.97
CA ALA A 64 -11.96 8.03 6.12
C ALA A 64 -10.56 8.07 6.76
N ALA A 65 -10.49 8.34 8.05
CA ALA A 65 -9.25 8.28 8.83
C ALA A 65 -8.62 6.88 8.75
N MET A 66 -9.42 5.81 8.88
CA MET A 66 -8.92 4.44 8.79
C MET A 66 -8.45 4.05 7.38
N ARG A 67 -9.10 4.54 6.32
CA ARG A 67 -8.63 4.31 4.94
C ARG A 67 -7.26 4.93 4.69
N TRP A 68 -7.02 6.14 5.19
CA TRP A 68 -5.72 6.79 5.08
C TRP A 68 -4.64 6.12 5.93
N ALA A 69 -4.99 5.72 7.15
CA ALA A 69 -4.11 4.96 8.02
C ALA A 69 -3.71 3.61 7.38
N ASN A 70 -4.69 2.89 6.80
CA ASN A 70 -4.45 1.66 6.04
C ASN A 70 -3.53 1.92 4.83
N ARG A 71 -3.75 3.01 4.09
CA ARG A 71 -2.96 3.32 2.90
C ARG A 71 -1.50 3.61 3.23
N ILE A 72 -1.25 4.41 4.27
CA ILE A 72 0.11 4.74 4.68
C ILE A 72 0.80 3.51 5.31
N ALA A 73 0.11 2.73 6.13
CA ALA A 73 0.64 1.48 6.69
C ALA A 73 1.03 0.48 5.59
N ARG A 74 0.16 0.28 4.59
CA ARG A 74 0.42 -0.58 3.43
C ARG A 74 1.61 -0.08 2.62
N ALA A 75 1.72 1.24 2.40
CA ALA A 75 2.85 1.86 1.71
C ALA A 75 4.18 1.60 2.44
N ARG A 76 4.22 1.75 3.78
CA ARG A 76 5.41 1.48 4.61
C ARG A 76 5.88 0.04 4.45
N ARG A 77 4.97 -0.93 4.50
CA ARG A 77 5.29 -2.36 4.33
C ARG A 77 5.79 -2.68 2.93
N ARG A 78 5.27 -2.01 1.90
CA ARG A 78 5.76 -2.15 0.52
C ARG A 78 7.17 -1.57 0.34
N VAL A 79 7.50 -0.49 1.06
CA VAL A 79 8.88 0.01 1.13
C VAL A 79 9.79 -1.01 1.82
N ASP A 80 9.38 -1.56 2.97
CA ASP A 80 10.14 -2.62 3.66
C ASP A 80 10.37 -3.86 2.77
N TYR A 81 9.34 -4.31 2.06
CA TYR A 81 9.44 -5.37 1.06
C TYR A 81 10.50 -5.04 -0.01
N ALA A 82 10.41 -3.84 -0.61
CA ALA A 82 11.33 -3.42 -1.65
C ALA A 82 12.78 -3.33 -1.14
N LEU A 83 12.98 -2.83 0.08
CA LEU A 83 14.29 -2.73 0.73
C LEU A 83 14.89 -4.12 1.01
N LYS A 84 14.10 -5.09 1.47
CA LYS A 84 14.57 -6.47 1.68
C LYS A 84 15.05 -7.16 0.41
N LEU A 85 14.52 -6.76 -0.74
CA LEU A 85 14.91 -7.29 -2.04
C LEU A 85 16.07 -6.51 -2.68
N VAL A 86 16.65 -5.51 -2.00
CA VAL A 86 17.87 -4.83 -2.47
C VAL A 86 19.07 -5.75 -2.25
N GLY A 87 19.48 -6.43 -3.31
CA GLY A 87 20.62 -7.35 -3.31
C GLY A 87 20.19 -8.82 -3.38
N PRO A 88 21.12 -9.77 -3.19
CA PRO A 88 20.79 -11.19 -3.24
C PRO A 88 19.88 -11.54 -2.05
N PHE A 89 18.63 -11.90 -2.35
CA PHE A 89 17.65 -12.39 -1.40
C PHE A 89 17.28 -13.85 -1.72
N ASP A 90 17.53 -14.77 -0.79
CA ASP A 90 17.32 -16.21 -0.94
C ASP A 90 16.23 -16.76 -0.01
N GLY A 91 15.40 -15.88 0.55
CA GLY A 91 14.29 -16.20 1.45
C GLY A 91 12.93 -16.35 0.76
N LEU A 92 11.87 -16.53 1.56
CA LEU A 92 10.50 -16.60 1.09
C LEU A 92 10.00 -15.21 0.68
N ARG A 93 9.51 -15.12 -0.56
CA ARG A 93 8.63 -14.04 -1.02
C ARG A 93 7.19 -14.40 -0.69
N ILE A 94 6.51 -13.50 0.00
CA ILE A 94 5.18 -13.70 0.56
C ILE A 94 4.29 -12.55 0.11
N VAL A 95 3.05 -12.83 -0.24
CA VAL A 95 1.98 -11.83 -0.32
C VAL A 95 1.07 -12.04 0.89
N ASP A 96 0.66 -10.97 1.56
CA ASP A 96 -0.43 -11.02 2.54
C ASP A 96 -1.65 -10.26 2.05
N GLU A 97 -2.82 -10.84 2.28
CA GLU A 97 -4.14 -10.25 2.04
C GLU A 97 -4.97 -10.50 3.30
N GLY A 98 -5.60 -9.47 3.85
CA GLY A 98 -6.35 -9.71 5.07
C GLY A 98 -6.86 -8.52 5.85
N ASP A 99 -7.52 -8.82 6.97
CA ASP A 99 -8.16 -7.86 7.86
C ASP A 99 -7.22 -7.25 8.91
N SER A 100 -7.79 -6.70 9.99
CA SER A 100 -7.04 -6.01 11.05
C SER A 100 -6.10 -6.89 11.86
N TRP A 101 -6.17 -8.23 11.76
CA TRP A 101 -5.15 -9.10 12.36
C TRP A 101 -3.84 -9.13 11.55
N PHE A 102 -3.90 -8.76 10.27
CA PHE A 102 -2.74 -8.60 9.41
C PHE A 102 -2.39 -7.13 9.15
N GLN A 103 -3.32 -6.20 9.31
CA GLN A 103 -3.03 -4.77 9.26
C GLN A 103 -3.84 -4.01 10.29
N TYR A 104 -3.31 -3.88 11.51
CA TYR A 104 -3.81 -2.94 12.50
C TYR A 104 -3.01 -1.64 12.40
N PRO A 105 -3.56 -0.55 11.84
CA PRO A 105 -2.75 0.63 11.61
C PRO A 105 -2.28 1.24 12.94
N LEU A 106 -0.99 1.60 12.97
CA LEU A 106 -0.41 2.66 13.80
C LEU A 106 -0.17 2.41 15.30
N LEU A 107 -0.89 1.49 15.96
CA LEU A 107 -0.75 1.28 17.42
C LEU A 107 -0.11 -0.01 17.84
N LEU A 108 -0.21 -1.03 17.01
CA LEU A 108 0.17 -2.38 17.36
C LEU A 108 1.12 -2.91 16.29
N GLU A 109 2.09 -3.68 16.75
CA GLU A 109 2.82 -4.59 15.88
C GLU A 109 1.91 -5.78 15.64
N ASP A 110 1.28 -5.84 14.49
CA ASP A 110 0.43 -6.97 14.16
C ASP A 110 1.26 -8.16 13.63
N THR A 111 0.56 -9.24 13.28
CA THR A 111 1.20 -10.47 12.82
C THR A 111 2.12 -10.24 11.61
N ILE A 112 1.76 -9.37 10.67
CA ILE A 112 2.59 -9.10 9.50
C ILE A 112 3.82 -8.30 9.89
N ASP A 113 3.70 -7.30 10.78
CA ASP A 113 4.87 -6.57 11.25
C ASP A 113 5.88 -7.50 11.95
N HIS A 114 5.41 -8.43 12.77
CA HIS A 114 6.26 -9.43 13.42
C HIS A 114 6.92 -10.42 12.46
N LEU A 115 6.24 -10.82 11.37
CA LEU A 115 6.82 -11.70 10.34
C LEU A 115 7.77 -10.93 9.41
N ALA A 116 7.44 -9.68 9.10
CA ALA A 116 8.25 -8.78 8.28
C ALA A 116 9.53 -8.32 9.00
N MET A 117 9.75 -8.67 10.27
CA MET A 117 11.05 -8.54 10.93
C MET A 117 12.03 -9.66 10.60
N ASP A 118 11.56 -10.79 10.07
CA ASP A 118 12.42 -11.93 9.77
C ASP A 118 13.15 -11.71 8.43
N ASN A 119 14.48 -11.77 8.41
CA ASN A 119 15.27 -11.43 7.22
C ASN A 119 15.13 -12.42 6.06
N ASP A 120 14.63 -13.62 6.33
CA ASP A 120 14.34 -14.67 5.34
C ASP A 120 12.93 -14.54 4.75
N LYS A 121 12.17 -13.48 5.08
CA LYS A 121 10.79 -13.25 4.61
C LYS A 121 10.63 -11.85 4.04
N ALA A 122 10.33 -11.74 2.76
CA ALA A 122 9.94 -10.50 2.11
C ALA A 122 8.43 -10.53 1.89
N ILE A 123 7.68 -9.68 2.60
CA ILE A 123 6.21 -9.69 2.60
C ILE A 123 5.64 -8.47 1.88
N TYR A 124 4.96 -8.70 0.76
CA TYR A 124 4.24 -7.67 0.01
C TYR A 124 2.80 -7.58 0.50
N SER A 125 2.45 -6.46 1.15
CA SER A 125 1.16 -6.33 1.84
C SER A 125 0.05 -5.71 0.99
N LEU A 126 -1.09 -6.39 1.03
CA LEU A 126 -2.40 -5.98 0.52
C LEU A 126 -3.42 -5.82 1.64
N SER A 127 -3.09 -6.19 2.88
CA SER A 127 -4.04 -6.17 3.99
C SER A 127 -4.60 -4.78 4.30
N GLY A 128 -5.75 -4.75 4.96
CA GLY A 128 -6.48 -3.55 5.35
C GLY A 128 -7.40 -3.81 6.54
N ALA A 129 -7.27 -3.03 7.61
CA ALA A 129 -8.23 -3.06 8.70
C ALA A 129 -9.63 -2.75 8.17
N GLY A 130 -10.57 -3.66 8.44
CA GLY A 130 -11.97 -3.54 8.02
C GLY A 130 -12.31 -4.25 6.70
N ASP A 131 -11.33 -4.85 6.03
CA ASP A 131 -11.58 -5.59 4.79
C ASP A 131 -12.47 -6.82 5.05
N LEU A 132 -13.32 -7.11 4.06
CA LEU A 132 -14.22 -8.26 4.03
C LEU A 132 -13.72 -9.24 2.97
N LEU A 133 -13.90 -10.54 3.20
CA LEU A 133 -13.50 -11.57 2.24
C LEU A 133 -14.17 -11.41 0.87
N GLN A 134 -15.42 -10.94 0.85
CA GLN A 134 -16.12 -10.65 -0.40
C GLN A 134 -15.39 -9.60 -1.25
N ASP A 135 -14.79 -8.60 -0.60
CA ASP A 135 -14.12 -7.49 -1.27
C ASP A 135 -12.75 -7.96 -1.77
N MET A 136 -12.04 -8.77 -0.99
CA MET A 136 -10.80 -9.43 -1.42
C MET A 136 -11.05 -10.28 -2.68
N VAL A 137 -12.07 -11.13 -2.67
CA VAL A 137 -12.45 -11.97 -3.84
C VAL A 137 -12.79 -11.11 -5.06
N ARG A 138 -13.56 -10.04 -4.86
CA ARG A 138 -14.02 -9.17 -5.94
C ARG A 138 -12.89 -8.33 -6.55
N HIS A 139 -12.02 -7.77 -5.71
CA HIS A 139 -10.91 -6.93 -6.15
C HIS A 139 -9.76 -7.74 -6.73
N ASN A 140 -9.59 -8.99 -6.28
CA ASN A 140 -8.61 -9.97 -6.74
C ASN A 140 -7.14 -9.49 -6.80
N GLU A 141 -6.80 -8.44 -6.03
CA GLU A 141 -5.48 -7.81 -6.07
C GLU A 141 -4.33 -8.76 -5.69
N TYR A 142 -4.62 -9.79 -4.88
CA TYR A 142 -3.68 -10.88 -4.57
C TYR A 142 -3.18 -11.63 -5.81
N LEU A 143 -3.94 -11.76 -6.90
CA LEU A 143 -3.47 -12.44 -8.11
C LEU A 143 -2.36 -11.65 -8.82
N ALA A 144 -2.58 -10.34 -8.98
CA ALA A 144 -1.58 -9.46 -9.56
C ALA A 144 -0.32 -9.43 -8.68
N ALA A 145 -0.48 -9.30 -7.36
CA ALA A 145 0.64 -9.31 -6.44
C ALA A 145 1.43 -10.62 -6.46
N LEU A 146 0.76 -11.79 -6.47
CA LEU A 146 1.43 -13.09 -6.55
C LEU A 146 2.25 -13.24 -7.84
N ARG A 147 1.71 -12.77 -8.97
CA ARG A 147 2.41 -12.73 -10.25
C ARG A 147 3.63 -11.81 -10.18
N ASP A 148 3.44 -10.57 -9.78
CA ASP A 148 4.44 -9.51 -9.89
C ASP A 148 5.60 -9.69 -8.90
N THR A 149 5.31 -10.26 -7.74
CA THR A 149 6.32 -10.57 -6.71
C THR A 149 7.00 -11.91 -6.92
N GLY A 150 6.43 -12.80 -7.75
CA GLY A 150 6.86 -14.19 -7.81
C GLY A 150 6.84 -14.87 -6.44
N ALA A 151 5.82 -14.55 -5.62
CA ALA A 151 5.70 -15.05 -4.27
C ALA A 151 5.52 -16.58 -4.23
N HIS A 152 6.05 -17.20 -3.19
CA HIS A 152 5.92 -18.63 -2.94
C HIS A 152 4.72 -18.93 -2.05
N VAL A 153 4.29 -17.93 -1.26
CA VAL A 153 3.26 -18.06 -0.23
C VAL A 153 2.28 -16.89 -0.32
N LEU A 154 1.00 -17.20 -0.11
CA LEU A 154 -0.05 -16.24 0.22
C LEU A 154 -0.46 -16.44 1.69
N LEU A 155 -0.42 -15.40 2.49
CA LEU A 155 -1.04 -15.36 3.81
C LEU A 155 -2.43 -14.75 3.68
N LEU A 156 -3.43 -15.33 4.35
CA LEU A 156 -4.81 -14.88 4.28
C LEU A 156 -5.42 -14.70 5.69
N SER A 157 -5.87 -13.50 6.01
CA SER A 157 -6.63 -13.20 7.23
C SER A 157 -8.02 -12.68 6.87
N GLY A 158 -9.07 -13.44 7.15
CA GLY A 158 -10.42 -12.99 6.84
C GLY A 158 -11.47 -13.78 7.61
N GLY A 159 -12.62 -13.17 7.84
CA GLY A 159 -13.69 -13.76 8.64
C GLY A 159 -14.01 -12.98 9.91
N GLY A 160 -13.08 -12.18 10.46
CA GLY A 160 -13.32 -11.41 11.69
C GLY A 160 -14.43 -10.38 11.50
N ASN A 161 -14.29 -9.53 10.49
CA ASN A 161 -15.31 -8.55 10.11
C ASN A 161 -16.57 -9.20 9.52
N ASP A 162 -16.41 -10.33 8.84
CA ASP A 162 -17.49 -11.11 8.24
C ASP A 162 -18.33 -11.84 9.30
N LEU A 163 -17.78 -12.12 10.48
CA LEU A 163 -18.49 -12.72 11.62
C LEU A 163 -19.06 -11.65 12.54
N LEU A 164 -18.25 -10.65 12.92
CA LEU A 164 -18.53 -9.77 14.05
C LEU A 164 -18.84 -8.32 13.64
N GLY A 165 -18.36 -7.87 12.47
CA GLY A 165 -18.47 -6.48 12.04
C GLY A 165 -19.87 -6.07 11.56
N SER A 166 -20.17 -4.76 11.63
CA SER A 166 -21.35 -4.11 11.01
C SER A 166 -22.71 -4.77 11.31
N GLY A 167 -22.93 -5.18 12.56
CA GLY A 167 -24.20 -5.77 13.01
C GLY A 167 -24.36 -7.26 12.71
N ARG A 168 -23.35 -7.91 12.13
CA ARG A 168 -23.39 -9.35 11.82
C ARG A 168 -23.45 -10.24 13.06
N LEU A 169 -22.71 -9.88 14.12
CA LEU A 169 -22.85 -10.56 15.42
C LEU A 169 -24.30 -10.46 15.93
N ALA A 170 -24.87 -9.26 15.91
CA ALA A 170 -26.26 -9.06 16.35
C ALA A 170 -27.26 -9.89 15.52
N ALA A 171 -27.00 -10.13 14.23
CA ALA A 171 -27.88 -10.93 13.38
C ALA A 171 -27.96 -12.41 13.78
N VAL A 172 -26.97 -12.95 14.51
CA VAL A 172 -26.94 -14.35 14.94
C VAL A 172 -27.25 -14.56 16.41
N LEU A 173 -27.32 -13.49 17.21
CA LEU A 173 -27.68 -13.57 18.62
C LEU A 173 -29.21 -13.68 18.79
N ARG A 174 -29.66 -14.28 19.90
CA ARG A 174 -31.05 -14.28 20.39
C ARG A 174 -31.16 -13.42 21.64
N GLN A 175 -32.37 -13.02 22.01
CA GLN A 175 -32.61 -12.30 23.26
C GLN A 175 -32.27 -13.19 24.47
N TYR A 176 -31.55 -12.66 25.44
CA TYR A 176 -31.22 -13.36 26.68
C TYR A 176 -32.48 -13.76 27.45
N ARG A 177 -32.42 -14.94 28.09
CA ARG A 177 -33.44 -15.48 29.00
C ARG A 177 -32.71 -16.11 30.18
N ASP A 178 -33.24 -15.93 31.38
CA ASP A 178 -32.65 -16.51 32.59
C ASP A 178 -32.52 -18.03 32.48
N GLY A 179 -31.33 -18.54 32.76
CA GLY A 179 -31.00 -19.97 32.69
C GLY A 179 -30.80 -20.52 31.28
N ALA A 180 -30.71 -19.66 30.25
CA ALA A 180 -30.36 -20.09 28.90
C ALA A 180 -28.88 -20.52 28.82
N GLU A 181 -28.62 -21.66 28.18
CA GLU A 181 -27.26 -22.09 27.86
C GLU A 181 -26.68 -21.23 26.72
N PRO A 182 -25.35 -21.04 26.61
CA PRO A 182 -24.74 -20.23 25.55
C PRO A 182 -25.19 -20.62 24.13
N ALA A 183 -25.39 -21.92 23.87
CA ALA A 183 -25.84 -22.40 22.56
C ALA A 183 -27.29 -21.98 22.21
N ASP A 184 -28.15 -21.80 23.21
CA ASP A 184 -29.55 -21.36 23.04
C ASP A 184 -29.67 -19.88 22.70
N LEU A 185 -28.60 -19.12 22.96
CA LEU A 185 -28.50 -17.69 22.64
C LEU A 185 -28.06 -17.44 21.19
N LEU A 186 -27.87 -18.50 20.40
CA LEU A 186 -27.51 -18.41 18.99
C LEU A 186 -28.65 -18.84 18.08
N ASP A 187 -28.92 -18.06 17.04
CA ASP A 187 -29.65 -18.54 15.88
C ASP A 187 -28.72 -19.44 15.05
N GLN A 188 -28.82 -20.75 15.31
CA GLN A 188 -28.03 -21.78 14.64
C GLN A 188 -28.21 -21.80 13.12
N THR A 189 -29.39 -21.40 12.62
CA THR A 189 -29.64 -21.35 11.16
C THR A 189 -28.97 -20.13 10.54
N ALA A 190 -29.07 -18.97 11.19
CA ALA A 190 -28.40 -17.76 10.74
C ALA A 190 -26.87 -17.92 10.80
N LEU A 191 -26.34 -18.46 11.91
CA LEU A 191 -24.92 -18.73 12.09
C LEU A 191 -24.39 -19.68 11.03
N ARG A 192 -25.08 -20.80 10.77
CA ARG A 192 -24.68 -21.76 9.74
C ARG A 192 -24.61 -21.10 8.36
N ARG A 193 -25.65 -20.34 7.98
CA ARG A 193 -25.70 -19.63 6.70
C ARG A 193 -24.54 -18.64 6.56
N GLN A 194 -24.26 -17.89 7.62
CA GLN A 194 -23.17 -16.90 7.61
C GLN A 194 -21.80 -17.56 7.47
N VAL A 195 -21.54 -18.65 8.21
CA VAL A 195 -20.30 -19.42 8.09
C VAL A 195 -20.16 -20.07 6.71
N GLU A 196 -21.25 -20.58 6.13
CA GLU A 196 -21.26 -21.15 4.78
C GLU A 196 -20.92 -20.10 3.70
N VAL A 197 -21.42 -18.87 3.83
CA VAL A 197 -21.06 -17.75 2.93
C VAL A 197 -19.57 -17.44 3.01
N ILE A 198 -19.02 -17.33 4.22
CA ILE A 198 -17.60 -17.06 4.45
C ILE A 198 -16.72 -18.19 3.88
N ALA A 199 -17.08 -19.45 4.16
CA ALA A 199 -16.36 -20.60 3.61
C ALA A 199 -16.43 -20.65 2.08
N GLY A 200 -17.57 -20.24 1.48
CA GLY A 200 -17.73 -20.10 0.04
C GLY A 200 -16.79 -19.05 -0.57
N GLN A 201 -16.60 -17.92 0.10
CA GLN A 201 -15.66 -16.88 -0.33
C GLN A 201 -14.20 -17.35 -0.25
N TYR A 202 -13.82 -18.03 0.84
CA TYR A 202 -12.52 -18.71 0.92
C TYR A 202 -12.33 -19.70 -0.24
N ARG A 203 -13.34 -20.53 -0.55
CA ARG A 203 -13.25 -21.47 -1.69
C ARG A 203 -13.05 -20.73 -3.01
N ALA A 204 -13.76 -19.64 -3.26
CA ALA A 204 -13.62 -18.85 -4.48
C ALA A 204 -12.21 -18.25 -4.60
N LEU A 205 -11.69 -17.63 -3.54
CA LEU A 205 -10.35 -17.08 -3.49
C LEU A 205 -9.29 -18.16 -3.74
N LEU A 206 -9.36 -19.27 -3.01
CA LEU A 206 -8.39 -20.36 -3.12
C LEU A 206 -8.46 -21.06 -4.47
N ALA A 207 -9.66 -21.18 -5.07
CA ALA A 207 -9.81 -21.67 -6.43
C ALA A 207 -9.14 -20.74 -7.46
N ASN A 208 -9.29 -19.42 -7.30
CA ASN A 208 -8.62 -18.43 -8.15
C ASN A 208 -7.09 -18.54 -8.04
N VAL A 209 -6.56 -18.65 -6.82
CA VAL A 209 -5.11 -18.83 -6.60
C VAL A 209 -4.64 -20.15 -7.22
N ASN A 210 -5.36 -21.25 -7.04
CA ASN A 210 -5.00 -22.54 -7.66
C ASN A 210 -5.00 -22.48 -9.18
N ALA A 211 -5.98 -21.80 -9.79
CA ALA A 211 -6.11 -21.71 -11.23
C ALA A 211 -4.96 -20.91 -11.87
N HIS A 212 -4.49 -19.85 -11.21
CA HIS A 212 -3.51 -18.92 -11.78
C HIS A 212 -2.08 -19.14 -11.24
N HIS A 213 -1.97 -19.61 -10.00
CA HIS A 213 -0.73 -19.77 -9.25
C HIS A 213 -0.69 -21.11 -8.48
N PRO A 214 -0.81 -22.27 -9.17
CA PRO A 214 -0.91 -23.59 -8.52
C PRO A 214 0.31 -23.95 -7.66
N GLY A 215 1.45 -23.28 -7.88
CA GLY A 215 2.67 -23.46 -7.12
C GLY A 215 2.79 -22.63 -5.83
N VAL A 216 1.78 -21.80 -5.52
CA VAL A 216 1.73 -20.96 -4.31
C VAL A 216 1.04 -21.71 -3.19
N ARG A 217 1.67 -21.73 -2.02
CA ARG A 217 1.06 -22.24 -0.79
C ARG A 217 0.23 -21.14 -0.14
N VAL A 218 -0.98 -21.45 0.32
CA VAL A 218 -1.84 -20.50 1.03
C VAL A 218 -1.99 -20.92 2.48
N PHE A 219 -1.76 -19.98 3.40
CA PHE A 219 -2.02 -20.16 4.84
C PHE A 219 -3.12 -19.20 5.27
N GLY A 220 -4.25 -19.76 5.72
CA GLY A 220 -5.31 -18.99 6.36
C GLY A 220 -5.41 -19.33 7.83
N HIS A 221 -5.94 -18.43 8.66
CA HIS A 221 -6.06 -18.66 10.09
C HIS A 221 -7.47 -18.44 10.63
N GLY A 222 -7.75 -19.06 11.78
CA GLY A 222 -8.88 -18.71 12.65
C GLY A 222 -8.49 -17.66 13.69
N TYR A 223 -9.42 -17.27 14.55
CA TYR A 223 -9.16 -16.28 15.59
C TYR A 223 -9.13 -16.93 16.98
N ASP A 224 -8.36 -16.36 17.90
CA ASP A 224 -8.42 -16.74 19.31
C ASP A 224 -9.68 -16.19 19.99
N LEU A 225 -9.99 -16.59 21.23
CA LEU A 225 -11.16 -16.18 21.97
C LEU A 225 -11.03 -14.74 22.52
N PRO A 226 -11.73 -13.75 21.94
CA PRO A 226 -11.68 -12.36 22.39
C PRO A 226 -12.17 -12.17 23.84
N PHE A 227 -11.90 -10.98 24.39
CA PHE A 227 -12.42 -10.53 25.68
C PHE A 227 -13.46 -9.41 25.48
N PRO A 228 -14.76 -9.74 25.51
CA PRO A 228 -15.82 -8.74 25.40
C PRO A 228 -15.75 -7.71 26.52
N GLN A 229 -16.08 -6.46 26.22
CA GLN A 229 -16.02 -5.33 27.15
C GLN A 229 -17.35 -4.56 27.13
N ALA A 230 -17.85 -4.11 28.28
CA ALA A 230 -19.22 -3.59 28.41
C ALA A 230 -19.62 -2.47 27.42
N ALA A 231 -18.75 -1.50 27.16
CA ALA A 231 -18.98 -0.43 26.18
C ALA A 231 -18.27 -0.66 24.84
N GLY A 232 -17.87 -1.90 24.58
CA GLY A 232 -17.10 -2.25 23.41
C GLY A 232 -17.98 -2.31 22.17
N LYS A 233 -17.46 -1.82 21.06
CA LYS A 233 -18.24 -1.58 19.83
C LYS A 233 -18.62 -2.88 19.11
N TRP A 234 -17.76 -3.89 19.16
CA TRP A 234 -17.85 -5.04 18.25
C TRP A 234 -18.51 -6.24 18.89
N ILE A 235 -18.28 -6.48 20.19
CA ILE A 235 -18.88 -7.62 20.90
C ILE A 235 -19.77 -7.14 22.03
N GLY A 236 -19.27 -6.29 22.92
CA GLY A 236 -19.98 -5.84 24.11
C GLY A 236 -21.33 -5.22 23.83
N ARG A 237 -21.40 -4.27 22.90
CA ARG A 237 -22.65 -3.59 22.54
C ARG A 237 -23.67 -4.53 21.90
N PRO A 238 -23.33 -5.37 20.89
CA PRO A 238 -24.25 -6.39 20.40
C PRO A 238 -24.78 -7.37 21.47
N LEU A 239 -23.95 -7.74 22.46
CA LEU A 239 -24.39 -8.56 23.59
C LEU A 239 -25.35 -7.79 24.51
N ALA A 240 -25.00 -6.55 24.86
CA ALA A 240 -25.80 -5.68 25.70
C ALA A 240 -27.17 -5.37 25.08
N ASP A 241 -27.23 -5.14 23.76
CA ASP A 241 -28.47 -4.93 23.00
C ASP A 241 -29.42 -6.15 23.08
N ARG A 242 -28.90 -7.33 23.42
CA ARG A 242 -29.66 -8.57 23.64
C ARG A 242 -29.77 -8.98 25.10
N GLY A 243 -29.29 -8.15 26.01
CA GLY A 243 -29.29 -8.40 27.45
C GLY A 243 -28.39 -9.57 27.89
N ILE A 244 -27.43 -9.99 27.07
CA ILE A 244 -26.54 -11.12 27.35
C ILE A 244 -25.38 -10.64 28.24
N PRO A 245 -25.16 -11.23 29.44
CA PRO A 245 -24.00 -10.93 30.29
C PRO A 245 -22.66 -11.22 29.57
N LEU A 246 -21.60 -10.45 29.87
CA LEU A 246 -20.33 -10.53 29.12
C LEU A 246 -19.60 -11.88 29.28
N ASP A 247 -19.68 -12.51 30.44
CA ASP A 247 -19.12 -13.83 30.71
C ASP A 247 -19.80 -14.90 29.86
N ILE A 248 -21.13 -14.94 29.87
CA ILE A 248 -21.93 -15.83 28.98
C ILE A 248 -21.68 -15.48 27.51
N GLY A 249 -21.65 -14.19 27.18
CA GLY A 249 -21.44 -13.70 25.82
C GLY A 249 -20.06 -14.06 25.27
N ARG A 250 -19.03 -14.15 26.11
CA ARG A 250 -17.71 -14.65 25.71
C ARG A 250 -17.78 -16.12 25.30
N GLU A 251 -18.53 -16.95 26.02
CA GLU A 251 -18.76 -18.35 25.65
C GLU A 251 -19.55 -18.46 24.33
N VAL A 252 -20.57 -17.61 24.14
CA VAL A 252 -21.33 -17.52 22.88
C VAL A 252 -20.41 -17.19 21.69
N VAL A 253 -19.53 -16.20 21.82
CA VAL A 253 -18.54 -15.87 20.78
C VAL A 253 -17.58 -17.03 20.56
N GLY A 254 -17.24 -17.78 21.62
CA GLY A 254 -16.53 -19.04 21.53
C GLY A 254 -17.20 -20.01 20.55
N LEU A 255 -18.48 -20.28 20.69
CA LEU A 255 -19.21 -21.18 19.81
C LEU A 255 -19.24 -20.71 18.34
N ILE A 256 -19.34 -19.40 18.10
CA ILE A 256 -19.28 -18.82 16.75
C ILE A 256 -17.92 -19.08 16.10
N LEU A 257 -16.84 -18.77 16.82
CA LEU A 257 -15.47 -18.98 16.34
C LEU A 257 -15.15 -20.47 16.14
N ASP A 258 -15.70 -21.37 16.96
CA ASP A 258 -15.56 -22.81 16.75
C ASP A 258 -16.28 -23.30 15.49
N ALA A 259 -17.48 -22.76 15.20
CA ALA A 259 -18.17 -23.04 13.95
C ALA A 259 -17.36 -22.58 12.73
N PHE A 260 -16.80 -21.37 12.78
CA PHE A 260 -15.94 -20.83 11.74
C PHE A 260 -14.65 -21.64 11.54
N SER A 261 -13.89 -21.90 12.61
CA SER A 261 -12.66 -22.69 12.55
C SER A 261 -12.92 -24.11 12.02
N ARG A 262 -14.04 -24.76 12.40
CA ARG A 262 -14.41 -26.07 11.83
C ARG A 262 -14.65 -26.00 10.33
N ALA A 263 -15.31 -24.95 9.84
CA ALA A 263 -15.56 -24.78 8.41
C ALA A 263 -14.26 -24.59 7.61
N LEU A 264 -13.34 -23.76 8.11
CA LEU A 264 -12.05 -23.54 7.44
C LEU A 264 -11.13 -24.76 7.51
N LYS A 265 -11.10 -25.48 8.65
CA LYS A 265 -10.38 -26.76 8.79
C LYS A 265 -10.83 -27.83 7.80
N ALA A 266 -12.08 -27.75 7.30
CA ALA A 266 -12.61 -28.71 6.32
C ALA A 266 -12.22 -28.38 4.87
N LEU A 267 -11.76 -27.16 4.57
CA LEU A 267 -11.41 -26.73 3.21
C LEU A 267 -10.23 -27.48 2.55
N PRO A 268 -9.15 -27.85 3.25
CA PRO A 268 -7.99 -28.50 2.61
C PRO A 268 -8.31 -29.79 1.87
N ALA A 269 -9.40 -30.48 2.23
CA ALA A 269 -9.85 -31.69 1.53
C ALA A 269 -10.12 -31.45 0.03
N ASP A 270 -10.59 -30.25 -0.32
CA ASP A 270 -10.95 -29.86 -1.67
C ASP A 270 -9.90 -28.94 -2.32
N LEU A 271 -8.91 -28.47 -1.54
CA LEU A 271 -7.98 -27.39 -1.91
C LEU A 271 -6.58 -27.71 -1.36
N PRO A 272 -5.78 -28.53 -2.07
CA PRO A 272 -4.57 -29.13 -1.53
C PRO A 272 -3.45 -28.13 -1.27
N ASN A 273 -3.51 -26.92 -1.83
CA ASN A 273 -2.55 -25.82 -1.62
C ASN A 273 -2.90 -24.91 -0.42
N PHE A 274 -4.01 -25.15 0.29
CA PHE A 274 -4.45 -24.39 1.46
C PHE A 274 -4.16 -25.10 2.78
N GLU A 275 -3.64 -24.39 3.76
CA GLU A 275 -3.44 -24.86 5.13
C GLU A 275 -4.12 -23.91 6.12
N PHE A 276 -4.92 -24.48 7.03
CA PHE A 276 -5.58 -23.73 8.08
C PHE A 276 -4.76 -23.76 9.37
N LEU A 277 -4.49 -22.58 9.92
CA LEU A 277 -3.79 -22.39 11.19
C LEU A 277 -4.78 -22.04 12.29
N ASP A 278 -4.83 -22.84 13.34
CA ASP A 278 -5.73 -22.62 14.47
C ASP A 278 -5.09 -21.71 15.52
N MET A 279 -5.73 -20.58 15.81
CA MET A 279 -5.25 -19.60 16.78
C MET A 279 -5.87 -19.76 18.16
N ARG A 280 -6.71 -20.77 18.40
CA ARG A 280 -7.30 -21.02 19.71
C ARG A 280 -6.25 -21.22 20.79
N GLY A 281 -6.29 -20.37 21.81
CA GLY A 281 -5.40 -20.38 22.97
C GLY A 281 -4.01 -19.75 22.75
N VAL A 282 -3.74 -19.18 21.56
CA VAL A 282 -2.41 -18.65 21.18
C VAL A 282 -2.17 -17.25 21.76
N VAL A 283 -3.16 -16.36 21.69
CA VAL A 283 -3.05 -14.99 22.19
C VAL A 283 -3.04 -14.98 23.71
N GLY A 284 -3.72 -15.93 24.35
CA GLY A 284 -3.72 -16.13 25.80
C GLY A 284 -5.05 -15.77 26.47
N ASN A 285 -5.36 -16.49 27.55
CA ASN A 285 -6.65 -16.41 28.24
C ASN A 285 -6.68 -15.34 29.35
N ASN A 286 -6.02 -14.20 29.14
CA ASN A 286 -6.01 -13.08 30.06
C ASN A 286 -6.33 -11.79 29.30
N ALA A 287 -7.29 -10.99 29.79
CA ALA A 287 -7.66 -9.71 29.20
C ALA A 287 -6.44 -8.77 29.01
N ASN A 288 -5.41 -8.88 29.85
CA ASN A 288 -4.18 -8.09 29.71
C ASN A 288 -3.36 -8.40 28.44
N SER A 289 -3.60 -9.53 27.78
CA SER A 289 -2.99 -9.88 26.49
C SER A 289 -3.71 -9.26 25.28
N TRP A 290 -4.85 -8.62 25.52
CA TRP A 290 -5.69 -8.01 24.50
C TRP A 290 -5.61 -6.49 24.61
N PHE A 291 -5.50 -5.84 23.46
CA PHE A 291 -5.47 -4.39 23.35
C PHE A 291 -6.86 -3.81 23.46
N ASP A 292 -7.81 -4.38 22.72
CA ASP A 292 -9.25 -4.07 22.79
C ASP A 292 -10.08 -5.36 22.86
N GLU A 293 -11.36 -5.32 22.47
CA GLU A 293 -12.22 -6.51 22.48
C GLU A 293 -11.75 -7.62 21.54
N LEU A 294 -11.10 -7.28 20.42
CA LEU A 294 -10.85 -8.17 19.28
C LEU A 294 -9.37 -8.33 18.93
N HIS A 295 -8.53 -7.36 19.29
CA HIS A 295 -7.15 -7.29 18.84
C HIS A 295 -6.21 -7.63 20.00
N PRO A 296 -5.27 -8.56 19.80
CA PRO A 296 -4.15 -8.79 20.69
C PRO A 296 -3.31 -7.53 20.91
N LYS A 297 -2.53 -7.47 22.00
CA LYS A 297 -1.37 -6.55 22.07
C LYS A 297 -0.21 -7.10 21.23
N ASP A 298 0.83 -6.31 21.02
CA ASP A 298 2.06 -6.71 20.29
C ASP A 298 2.55 -8.12 20.70
N THR A 299 2.66 -8.38 22.01
CA THR A 299 3.10 -9.72 22.49
C THR A 299 2.14 -10.86 22.12
N GLY A 300 0.84 -10.60 22.01
CA GLY A 300 -0.15 -11.56 21.55
C GLY A 300 -0.09 -11.77 20.03
N TYR A 301 0.08 -10.70 19.25
CA TYR A 301 0.32 -10.79 17.81
C TYR A 301 1.64 -11.50 17.48
N GLY A 302 2.69 -11.29 18.29
CA GLY A 302 3.95 -12.00 18.19
C GLY A 302 3.79 -13.52 18.34
N ARG A 303 2.93 -13.97 19.28
CA ARG A 303 2.59 -15.40 19.44
C ARG A 303 1.80 -15.95 18.26
N VAL A 304 0.89 -15.16 17.68
CA VAL A 304 0.20 -15.53 16.43
C VAL A 304 1.22 -15.67 15.29
N ALA A 305 2.18 -14.75 15.20
CA ALA A 305 3.26 -14.81 14.23
C ALA A 305 4.14 -16.06 14.41
N ASP A 306 4.38 -16.54 15.63
CA ASP A 306 5.12 -17.79 15.87
C ASP A 306 4.46 -18.99 15.18
N ILE A 307 3.12 -19.10 15.23
CA ILE A 307 2.38 -20.16 14.53
C ILE A 307 2.59 -20.07 13.00
N PHE A 308 2.58 -18.85 12.45
CA PHE A 308 2.91 -18.65 11.04
C PHE A 308 4.37 -18.98 10.73
N ARG A 309 5.33 -18.62 11.59
CA ARG A 309 6.76 -18.93 11.40
C ARG A 309 6.98 -20.43 11.27
N ASP A 310 6.37 -21.24 12.14
CA ASP A 310 6.48 -22.70 12.10
C ASP A 310 5.94 -23.27 10.78
N ALA A 311 4.76 -22.79 10.34
CA ALA A 311 4.14 -23.22 9.08
C ALA A 311 4.96 -22.81 7.85
N LEU A 312 5.50 -21.58 7.86
CA LEU A 312 6.35 -21.04 6.80
C LEU A 312 7.68 -21.79 6.69
N ALA A 313 8.33 -22.09 7.82
CA ALA A 313 9.57 -22.87 7.86
C ALA A 313 9.38 -24.28 7.28
N ALA A 314 8.24 -24.93 7.61
CA ALA A 314 7.90 -26.23 7.03
C ALA A 314 7.66 -26.14 5.50
N SER A 315 7.01 -25.06 5.04
CA SER A 315 6.81 -24.79 3.61
C SER A 315 8.14 -24.58 2.88
N GLU A 316 9.02 -23.77 3.45
CA GLU A 316 10.33 -23.47 2.89
C GLU A 316 11.18 -24.73 2.76
N ALA A 317 11.22 -25.57 3.80
CA ALA A 317 11.95 -26.83 3.77
C ALA A 317 11.47 -27.76 2.64
N ARG A 318 10.15 -27.84 2.41
CA ARG A 318 9.57 -28.61 1.30
C ARG A 318 9.97 -28.03 -0.06
N LEU A 319 9.91 -26.71 -0.22
CA LEU A 319 10.31 -26.02 -1.46
C LEU A 319 11.79 -26.28 -1.76
N ARG A 320 12.68 -26.11 -0.78
CA ARG A 320 14.11 -26.39 -0.93
C ARG A 320 14.37 -27.86 -1.26
N ALA A 321 13.69 -28.81 -0.61
CA ALA A 321 13.80 -30.23 -0.90
C ALA A 321 13.33 -30.60 -2.32
N SER A 322 12.38 -29.84 -2.89
CA SER A 322 11.92 -30.02 -4.28
C SER A 322 12.89 -29.47 -5.34
N GLY A 323 14.06 -28.94 -4.94
CA GLY A 323 15.03 -28.33 -5.84
C GLY A 323 14.63 -26.94 -6.32
N ARG A 324 13.55 -26.35 -5.80
CA ARG A 324 13.22 -24.94 -6.02
C ARG A 324 14.27 -24.08 -5.34
N VAL A 325 15.06 -23.38 -6.16
CA VAL A 325 15.94 -22.30 -5.72
C VAL A 325 15.09 -21.05 -5.55
N PHE A 326 15.40 -20.22 -4.56
CA PHE A 326 14.87 -18.87 -4.43
C PHE A 326 15.88 -17.92 -5.09
N PRO A 327 15.89 -17.77 -6.44
CA PRO A 327 16.84 -16.87 -7.06
C PRO A 327 16.55 -15.46 -6.55
N GLY A 328 17.63 -14.77 -6.14
CA GLY A 328 17.57 -13.33 -5.90
C GLY A 328 16.99 -12.65 -7.12
N ILE A 329 15.99 -11.79 -6.91
CA ILE A 329 15.54 -10.91 -7.96
C ILE A 329 16.63 -9.84 -8.07
N GLU A 330 17.35 -9.79 -9.19
CA GLU A 330 18.04 -8.56 -9.57
C GLU A 330 16.97 -7.54 -9.91
N LEU A 331 16.50 -6.80 -8.89
CA LEU A 331 15.86 -5.53 -9.14
C LEU A 331 16.90 -4.63 -9.83
N PRO A 332 16.50 -3.72 -10.73
CA PRO A 332 17.41 -2.71 -11.25
C PRO A 332 18.14 -2.11 -10.06
N ARG A 333 19.47 -2.19 -10.06
CA ARG A 333 20.23 -1.31 -9.18
C ARG A 333 19.72 0.08 -9.53
N VAL A 334 19.05 0.72 -8.58
CA VAL A 334 19.08 2.18 -8.58
C VAL A 334 20.57 2.43 -8.59
N ASP A 335 21.08 3.03 -9.67
CA ASP A 335 22.41 3.58 -9.66
C ASP A 335 22.40 4.49 -8.43
N ARG A 336 22.95 4.01 -7.30
CA ARG A 336 23.53 4.92 -6.34
C ARG A 336 24.41 5.75 -7.25
N VAL A 337 24.09 7.05 -7.33
CA VAL A 337 24.94 8.07 -7.92
C VAL A 337 26.35 7.55 -7.68
N PRO A 338 27.14 7.25 -8.73
CA PRO A 338 28.49 6.79 -8.51
C PRO A 338 29.06 7.70 -7.45
N ALA A 339 29.88 7.17 -6.54
CA ALA A 339 30.77 8.04 -5.80
C ALA A 339 31.71 8.68 -6.83
N THR A 340 31.18 9.61 -7.64
CA THR A 340 31.89 10.57 -8.43
C THR A 340 32.68 11.29 -7.37
N GLY A 341 34.00 11.12 -7.44
CA GLY A 341 34.92 11.79 -6.56
C GLY A 341 34.51 13.25 -6.44
N GLY A 342 33.86 13.58 -5.32
CA GLY A 342 33.79 14.93 -4.84
C GLY A 342 35.22 15.32 -4.44
N PRO A 343 35.57 16.60 -4.59
CA PRO A 343 36.92 17.07 -4.34
C PRO A 343 37.36 16.59 -2.96
N ALA A 344 38.57 16.04 -2.87
CA ALA A 344 39.25 15.91 -1.60
C ALA A 344 39.27 17.31 -0.97
N LEU A 345 38.56 17.49 0.14
CA LEU A 345 38.89 18.57 1.05
C LEU A 345 40.21 18.18 1.72
N GLU A 346 41.31 18.51 1.04
CA GLU A 346 42.55 18.81 1.70
C GLU A 346 42.27 19.95 2.70
N GLY A 347 42.19 19.64 4.00
CA GLY A 347 42.32 20.64 5.05
C GLY A 347 41.50 20.43 6.33
N ALA A 348 42.02 19.58 7.22
CA ALA A 348 41.80 19.52 8.68
C ALA A 348 40.37 19.18 9.19
N GLY A 349 40.09 18.11 9.93
CA GLY A 349 40.92 17.43 10.92
C GLY A 349 40.15 17.30 12.24
N GLY A 350 39.05 16.54 12.24
CA GLY A 350 38.34 16.19 13.48
C GLY A 350 38.77 14.81 13.99
N THR A 351 39.19 14.70 15.25
CA THR A 351 39.39 13.38 15.87
C THR A 351 38.02 12.71 16.10
N ILE A 352 37.87 11.46 15.70
CA ILE A 352 36.70 10.63 16.01
C ILE A 352 37.05 9.75 17.21
N VAL A 353 36.21 9.76 18.24
CA VAL A 353 36.31 8.79 19.33
C VAL A 353 35.19 7.77 19.22
N LEU A 354 35.55 6.50 19.07
CA LEU A 354 34.60 5.39 19.19
C LEU A 354 34.76 4.79 20.58
N ASP A 355 33.65 4.59 21.27
CA ASP A 355 33.62 4.00 22.60
C ASP A 355 32.97 2.61 22.53
N PRO A 356 33.77 1.53 22.50
CA PRO A 356 33.21 0.20 22.67
C PRO A 356 32.65 0.06 24.09
N GLY A 357 31.33 -0.01 24.21
CA GLY A 357 30.63 -0.13 25.48
C GLY A 357 31.16 -1.29 26.32
N HIS A 358 31.07 -1.17 27.64
CA HIS A 358 31.43 -2.22 28.60
C HIS A 358 32.92 -2.64 28.58
N GLY A 359 33.25 -3.82 29.11
CA GLY A 359 34.60 -4.38 29.13
C GLY A 359 35.02 -4.88 30.52
N GLY A 360 36.16 -5.57 30.60
CA GLY A 360 36.74 -6.05 31.85
C GLY A 360 36.26 -7.46 32.24
N PRO A 361 36.82 -8.03 33.33
CA PRO A 361 36.51 -9.39 33.75
C PRO A 361 35.03 -9.57 34.12
N THR A 362 34.55 -10.81 34.09
CA THR A 362 33.19 -11.26 34.51
C THR A 362 32.79 -10.64 35.87
N PRO A 363 31.49 -10.41 36.15
CA PRO A 363 31.06 -9.58 37.26
C PRO A 363 31.50 -10.16 38.62
N PRO A 364 31.52 -9.34 39.69
CA PRO A 364 31.04 -7.94 39.75
C PRO A 364 32.16 -6.93 39.44
N SER A 365 32.09 -6.28 38.28
CA SER A 365 33.12 -5.34 37.81
C SER A 365 32.49 -4.10 37.18
N SER A 366 31.61 -3.44 37.93
CA SER A 366 31.14 -2.10 37.56
C SER A 366 32.17 -1.06 37.98
N VAL A 367 32.63 -0.23 37.04
CA VAL A 367 33.62 0.82 37.28
C VAL A 367 32.97 2.16 37.00
N GLY A 368 32.79 3.00 38.03
CA GLY A 368 32.28 4.37 37.90
C GLY A 368 31.04 4.50 36.99
N GLY A 369 30.02 3.69 37.23
CA GLY A 369 28.75 3.69 36.49
C GLY A 369 28.72 2.85 35.20
N SER A 370 29.85 2.33 34.73
CA SER A 370 29.93 1.44 33.56
C SER A 370 29.91 -0.02 34.00
N SER A 371 28.95 -0.82 33.54
CA SER A 371 28.92 -2.27 33.76
C SER A 371 29.93 -3.00 32.86
N TRP A 372 30.36 -4.19 33.27
CA TRP A 372 31.33 -5.00 32.50
C TRP A 372 30.74 -5.64 31.23
N ASN A 373 29.43 -5.83 31.20
CA ASN A 373 28.59 -6.28 30.10
C ASN A 373 27.13 -5.94 30.44
N ASN A 374 26.25 -5.81 29.45
CA ASN A 374 24.81 -5.70 29.67
C ASN A 374 24.07 -6.85 28.97
N ALA A 375 24.01 -6.89 27.64
CA ALA A 375 23.30 -7.92 26.90
C ALA A 375 24.11 -9.23 26.76
N ILE A 376 23.43 -10.37 26.90
CA ILE A 376 23.97 -11.71 26.64
C ILE A 376 23.03 -12.41 25.64
N GLY A 377 23.58 -12.81 24.50
CA GLY A 377 22.82 -13.53 23.48
C GLY A 377 22.52 -14.98 23.90
N PRO A 378 21.52 -15.62 23.30
CA PRO A 378 21.08 -16.97 23.69
C PRO A 378 22.16 -18.07 23.62
N ARG A 379 23.21 -17.90 22.82
CA ARG A 379 24.38 -18.80 22.73
C ARG A 379 25.58 -18.34 23.57
N GLY A 380 25.36 -17.37 24.46
CA GLY A 380 26.38 -16.84 25.36
C GLY A 380 27.24 -15.73 24.75
N THR A 381 26.82 -15.15 23.62
CA THR A 381 27.53 -14.03 23.01
C THR A 381 27.48 -12.83 23.94
N LEU A 382 28.64 -12.24 24.24
CA LEU A 382 28.73 -11.09 25.14
C LEU A 382 28.76 -9.79 24.33
N GLU A 383 27.90 -8.83 24.70
CA GLU A 383 27.86 -7.50 24.11
C GLU A 383 29.25 -6.84 24.09
N LYS A 384 29.99 -6.85 25.21
CA LYS A 384 31.31 -6.22 25.33
C LYS A 384 32.32 -6.69 24.27
N THR A 385 32.16 -7.91 23.78
CA THR A 385 33.01 -8.51 22.74
C THR A 385 32.60 -7.99 21.38
N LEU A 386 31.29 -7.91 21.11
CA LEU A 386 30.75 -7.37 19.86
C LEU A 386 31.04 -5.88 19.71
N THR A 387 30.87 -5.09 20.77
CA THR A 387 31.13 -3.63 20.72
C THR A 387 32.58 -3.36 20.35
N LEU A 388 33.53 -4.13 20.90
CA LEU A 388 34.96 -4.00 20.57
C LEU A 388 35.27 -4.40 19.13
N ASP A 389 34.70 -5.52 18.65
CA ASP A 389 34.91 -5.97 17.28
C ASP A 389 34.36 -4.96 16.26
N VAL A 390 33.11 -4.50 16.45
CA VAL A 390 32.46 -3.52 15.57
C VAL A 390 33.19 -2.18 15.58
N ALA A 391 33.62 -1.70 16.75
CA ALA A 391 34.39 -0.46 16.83
C ALA A 391 35.71 -0.53 16.05
N ASN A 392 36.41 -1.67 16.07
CA ASN A 392 37.63 -1.86 15.28
C ASN A 392 37.35 -1.89 13.77
N ARG A 393 36.22 -2.48 13.34
CA ARG A 393 35.79 -2.46 11.94
C ARG A 393 35.46 -1.04 11.47
N ALA A 394 34.65 -0.31 12.24
CA ALA A 394 34.34 1.09 11.95
C ALA A 394 35.59 1.97 11.91
N ARG A 395 36.50 1.78 12.88
CA ARG A 395 37.82 2.43 12.91
C ARG A 395 38.60 2.20 11.62
N SER A 396 38.70 0.95 11.17
CA SER A 396 39.47 0.61 9.96
C SER A 396 38.93 1.32 8.72
N VAL A 397 37.60 1.42 8.59
CA VAL A 397 36.94 2.13 7.48
C VAL A 397 37.19 3.64 7.58
N LEU A 398 37.03 4.24 8.77
CA LEU A 398 37.25 5.67 8.98
C LEU A 398 38.72 6.09 8.78
N GLU A 399 39.68 5.29 9.26
CA GLU A 399 41.12 5.52 9.03
C GLU A 399 41.46 5.41 7.54
N SER A 400 40.85 4.46 6.81
CA SER A 400 41.03 4.35 5.35
C SER A 400 40.50 5.58 4.59
N ARG A 401 39.57 6.33 5.20
CA ARG A 401 39.02 7.60 4.67
C ARG A 401 39.81 8.83 5.14
N GLY A 402 40.94 8.64 5.82
CA GLY A 402 41.82 9.72 6.25
C GLY A 402 41.45 10.36 7.60
N HIS A 403 40.49 9.81 8.34
CA HIS A 403 40.14 10.32 9.66
C HIS A 403 41.08 9.79 10.75
N ARG A 404 41.39 10.62 11.75
CA ARG A 404 42.04 10.16 12.99
C ARG A 404 41.00 9.55 13.91
N VAL A 405 41.15 8.26 14.22
CA VAL A 405 40.22 7.53 15.10
C VAL A 405 40.93 7.10 16.39
N VAL A 406 40.29 7.33 17.53
CA VAL A 406 40.76 6.89 18.84
C VAL A 406 39.67 6.02 19.48
N LEU A 407 40.04 4.86 20.02
CA LEU A 407 39.13 4.03 20.79
C LEU A 407 39.25 4.35 22.28
N THR A 408 38.16 4.36 23.04
CA THR A 408 38.24 4.48 24.51
C THR A 408 38.95 3.28 25.13
N ARG A 409 38.79 2.09 24.54
CA ARG A 409 39.53 0.87 24.87
C ARG A 409 39.87 0.07 23.62
N THR A 410 41.03 -0.57 23.63
CA THR A 410 41.49 -1.50 22.57
C THR A 410 41.53 -2.96 23.03
N THR A 411 41.32 -3.19 24.32
CA THR A 411 41.29 -4.51 24.97
C THR A 411 40.04 -4.65 25.82
N ASP A 412 39.84 -5.82 26.41
CA ASP A 412 38.73 -6.10 27.33
C ASP A 412 38.97 -5.51 28.72
N VAL A 413 38.90 -4.18 28.83
CA VAL A 413 39.02 -3.42 30.08
C VAL A 413 37.80 -2.53 30.28
N ASN A 414 37.28 -2.47 31.51
CA ASN A 414 36.17 -1.56 31.83
C ASN A 414 36.71 -0.17 32.20
N LEU A 415 36.14 0.87 31.61
CA LEU A 415 36.40 2.26 31.98
C LEU A 415 35.14 2.89 32.59
N SER A 416 35.31 3.81 33.53
CA SER A 416 34.18 4.60 34.04
C SER A 416 33.55 5.45 32.94
N LEU A 417 32.26 5.77 33.09
CA LEU A 417 31.55 6.62 32.12
C LEU A 417 32.27 7.97 31.94
N ALA A 418 32.79 8.53 33.04
CA ALA A 418 33.57 9.77 33.02
C ALA A 418 34.92 9.61 32.30
N ALA A 419 35.62 8.47 32.47
CA ALA A 419 36.87 8.22 31.76
C ALA A 419 36.65 8.06 30.25
N ARG A 420 35.55 7.41 29.83
CA ARG A 420 35.16 7.26 28.41
C ARG A 420 34.92 8.62 27.74
N ALA A 421 34.09 9.46 28.35
CA ALA A 421 33.86 10.83 27.87
C ALA A 421 35.16 11.67 27.90
N GLY A 422 35.99 11.47 28.92
CA GLY A 422 37.29 12.13 29.06
C GLY A 422 38.27 11.84 27.91
N VAL A 423 38.19 10.67 27.26
CA VAL A 423 39.00 10.36 26.06
C VAL A 423 38.63 11.29 24.90
N ALA A 424 37.34 11.55 24.68
CA ALA A 424 36.87 12.48 23.66
C ALA A 424 37.38 13.90 23.92
N LYS A 425 37.19 14.37 25.15
CA LYS A 425 37.66 15.69 25.60
C LYS A 425 39.18 15.86 25.46
N ALA A 426 39.96 14.87 25.90
CA ALA A 426 41.43 14.93 25.86
C ALA A 426 42.00 14.92 24.45
N ASN A 427 41.25 14.42 23.46
CA ASN A 427 41.69 14.33 22.07
C ASN A 427 41.05 15.39 21.16
N GLY A 428 40.29 16.35 21.72
CA GLY A 428 39.56 17.36 20.94
C GLY A 428 38.65 16.73 19.91
N ALA A 429 37.87 15.72 20.33
CA ALA A 429 37.05 14.95 19.40
C ALA A 429 35.93 15.79 18.79
N ALA A 430 35.77 15.70 17.47
CA ALA A 430 34.63 16.28 16.77
C ALA A 430 33.37 15.43 16.97
N ALA A 431 33.55 14.10 17.00
CA ALA A 431 32.47 13.13 17.22
C ALA A 431 32.89 12.08 18.26
N PHE A 432 31.97 11.77 19.16
CA PHE A 432 32.02 10.68 20.12
C PHE A 432 30.84 9.74 19.89
N VAL A 433 31.11 8.47 19.59
CA VAL A 433 30.07 7.44 19.34
C VAL A 433 30.30 6.26 20.27
N SER A 434 29.42 6.09 21.25
CA SER A 434 29.39 4.91 22.12
C SER A 434 28.58 3.81 21.47
N ILE A 435 29.18 2.63 21.30
CA ILE A 435 28.61 1.50 20.54
C ILE A 435 28.16 0.43 21.52
N HIS A 436 26.89 0.02 21.42
CA HIS A 436 26.21 -0.93 22.29
C HIS A 436 25.30 -1.89 21.52
N PHE A 437 24.85 -2.95 22.19
CA PHE A 437 23.79 -3.84 21.72
C PHE A 437 22.73 -4.02 22.81
N ASN A 438 21.48 -3.88 22.41
CA ASN A 438 20.36 -3.83 23.32
C ASN A 438 19.95 -5.23 23.79
N ALA A 439 19.12 -5.26 24.84
CA ALA A 439 18.39 -6.43 25.28
C ALA A 439 16.98 -6.02 25.74
N SER A 440 16.04 -6.95 25.67
CA SER A 440 14.64 -6.77 26.05
C SER A 440 14.18 -7.87 27.01
N ASP A 441 13.21 -7.55 27.87
CA ASP A 441 12.65 -8.55 28.79
C ASP A 441 11.95 -9.70 28.05
N THR A 442 11.51 -9.46 26.81
CA THR A 442 10.76 -10.43 26.00
C THR A 442 11.62 -11.23 25.05
N HIS A 443 12.90 -10.87 24.85
CA HIS A 443 13.80 -11.47 23.86
C HIS A 443 13.24 -11.52 22.43
N THR A 444 12.28 -10.64 22.12
CA THR A 444 11.62 -10.54 20.81
C THR A 444 11.75 -9.16 20.18
N ALA A 445 12.22 -8.15 20.93
CA ALA A 445 12.37 -6.80 20.40
C ALA A 445 13.46 -6.73 19.33
N GLN A 446 13.21 -6.01 18.23
CA GLN A 446 14.17 -5.76 17.16
C GLN A 446 14.21 -4.27 16.83
N GLY A 447 15.35 -3.84 16.29
CA GLY A 447 15.53 -2.51 15.70
C GLY A 447 16.81 -1.84 16.17
N THR A 448 17.05 -0.65 15.67
CA THR A 448 18.24 0.17 15.96
C THR A 448 17.83 1.44 16.70
N GLU A 449 18.62 1.86 17.69
CA GLU A 449 18.35 3.08 18.48
C GLU A 449 19.61 3.93 18.60
N THR A 450 19.47 5.24 18.44
CA THR A 450 20.57 6.20 18.66
C THR A 450 20.13 7.28 19.64
N PHE A 451 20.78 7.30 20.79
CA PHE A 451 20.46 8.17 21.90
C PHE A 451 21.35 9.41 21.94
N VAL A 452 20.74 10.51 22.36
CA VAL A 452 21.43 11.76 22.72
C VAL A 452 21.09 12.15 24.16
N HIS A 453 21.93 12.95 24.80
CA HIS A 453 21.58 13.53 26.10
C HIS A 453 20.36 14.47 26.00
N GLY A 454 19.57 14.61 27.08
CA GLY A 454 18.40 15.50 27.08
C GLY A 454 18.71 16.97 26.77
N SER A 455 19.93 17.41 27.09
CA SER A 455 20.48 18.74 26.77
C SER A 455 21.52 18.71 25.63
N ALA A 456 21.41 17.76 24.70
CA ALA A 456 22.33 17.61 23.59
C ALA A 456 22.39 18.84 22.68
N SER A 457 23.60 19.14 22.19
CA SER A 457 23.85 20.15 21.16
C SER A 457 23.17 19.79 19.84
N GLN A 458 23.02 20.78 18.95
CA GLN A 458 22.51 20.53 17.60
C GLN A 458 23.41 19.56 16.83
N ALA A 459 24.73 19.65 17.00
CA ALA A 459 25.69 18.74 16.40
C ALA A 459 25.47 17.28 16.84
N SER A 460 25.23 17.02 18.13
CA SER A 460 24.89 15.68 18.63
C SER A 460 23.58 15.15 18.06
N ARG A 461 22.57 16.02 17.88
CA ARG A 461 21.30 15.64 17.25
C ARG A 461 21.48 15.26 15.79
N GLN A 462 22.28 16.03 15.05
CA GLN A 462 22.60 15.74 13.65
C GLN A 462 23.40 14.45 13.49
N LEU A 463 24.44 14.26 14.32
CA LEU A 463 25.20 13.00 14.36
C LEU A 463 24.29 11.80 14.65
N SER A 464 23.32 11.95 15.56
CA SER A 464 22.37 10.89 15.90
C SER A 464 21.53 10.47 14.70
N LEU A 465 20.96 11.43 13.97
CA LEU A 465 20.16 11.15 12.78
C LEU A 465 20.98 10.44 11.70
N LEU A 466 22.19 10.92 11.43
CA LEU A 466 23.04 10.36 10.37
C LEU A 466 23.53 8.94 10.70
N VAL A 467 23.88 8.68 11.96
CA VAL A 467 24.26 7.33 12.42
C VAL A 467 23.04 6.39 12.41
N GLN A 468 21.88 6.88 12.86
CA GLN A 468 20.63 6.11 12.85
C GLN A 468 20.25 5.71 11.42
N ASP A 469 20.19 6.68 10.50
CA ASP A 469 19.74 6.47 9.12
C ASP A 469 20.68 5.53 8.36
N ALA A 470 22.00 5.71 8.51
CA ALA A 470 22.98 4.83 7.89
C ALA A 470 22.85 3.38 8.38
N MET A 471 22.61 3.18 9.68
CA MET A 471 22.46 1.84 10.25
C MET A 471 21.14 1.18 9.84
N VAL A 472 20.03 1.92 9.90
CA VAL A 472 18.71 1.44 9.46
C VAL A 472 18.75 1.04 7.99
N ALA A 473 19.37 1.84 7.13
CA ALA A 473 19.51 1.55 5.71
C ALA A 473 20.36 0.30 5.44
N GLU A 474 21.44 0.07 6.21
CA GLU A 474 22.32 -1.09 6.03
C GLU A 474 21.69 -2.39 6.55
N LEU A 475 21.00 -2.34 7.68
CA LEU A 475 20.46 -3.53 8.33
C LEU A 475 19.02 -3.86 7.92
N GLY A 476 18.29 -2.90 7.36
CA GLY A 476 16.84 -3.01 7.14
C GLY A 476 16.06 -3.16 8.45
N HIS A 477 16.68 -2.75 9.56
CA HIS A 477 16.10 -2.88 10.89
C HIS A 477 15.02 -1.83 11.13
N ARG A 478 14.14 -2.07 12.12
CA ARG A 478 13.18 -1.05 12.53
C ARG A 478 13.93 0.19 13.04
N ASP A 479 13.57 1.35 12.51
CA ASP A 479 13.96 2.63 13.08
C ASP A 479 13.15 2.87 14.36
N ARG A 480 13.74 2.52 15.51
CA ARG A 480 13.09 2.69 16.80
C ARG A 480 13.17 4.12 17.32
N ASN A 481 14.00 4.98 16.71
CA ASN A 481 13.98 6.39 17.02
C ASN A 481 12.72 7.02 16.44
N ARG A 482 12.48 6.87 15.13
CA ARG A 482 11.29 7.42 14.45
C ARG A 482 10.00 6.73 14.89
N ALA A 483 10.05 5.47 15.34
CA ALA A 483 8.87 4.78 15.86
C ALA A 483 8.26 5.38 17.14
N PHE A 484 9.04 6.11 17.95
CA PHE A 484 8.57 6.66 19.24
C PHE A 484 8.87 8.15 19.43
N HIS A 485 9.66 8.76 18.53
CA HIS A 485 10.05 10.16 18.58
C HIS A 485 9.94 10.79 17.17
N PRO A 486 8.92 11.63 16.92
CA PRO A 486 8.67 12.21 15.59
C PRO A 486 9.82 13.01 14.97
N SER A 487 10.74 13.51 15.81
CA SER A 487 11.96 14.19 15.35
C SER A 487 13.10 13.25 14.95
N GLY A 488 12.93 11.93 15.12
CA GLY A 488 14.01 10.93 15.03
C GLY A 488 15.05 11.04 16.16
N ILE A 489 14.88 11.98 17.11
CA ILE A 489 15.80 12.19 18.21
C ILE A 489 15.27 11.51 19.47
N LYS A 490 16.02 10.53 19.96
CA LYS A 490 15.71 9.80 21.19
C LYS A 490 16.56 10.32 22.37
N PRO A 491 16.01 11.13 23.29
CA PRO A 491 16.76 11.62 24.43
C PRO A 491 16.88 10.55 25.53
N ALA A 492 18.08 10.38 26.09
CA ALA A 492 18.35 9.61 27.30
C ALA A 492 19.53 10.22 28.07
N ASN A 493 19.39 10.34 29.39
CA ASN A 493 20.42 10.94 30.25
C ASN A 493 21.52 9.93 30.64
N PHE A 494 22.10 9.23 29.65
CA PHE A 494 23.22 8.34 29.88
C PHE A 494 24.46 9.13 30.33
N GLY A 495 25.11 8.70 31.41
CA GLY A 495 26.24 9.43 31.98
C GLY A 495 27.41 9.63 31.02
N VAL A 496 27.63 8.69 30.08
CA VAL A 496 28.66 8.82 29.03
C VAL A 496 28.35 9.93 28.02
N LEU A 497 27.09 10.34 27.89
CA LEU A 497 26.65 11.44 27.01
C LEU A 497 26.51 12.78 27.74
N SER A 498 26.80 12.83 29.05
CA SER A 498 26.68 14.06 29.84
C SER A 498 27.54 15.18 29.24
N PRO A 499 26.97 16.36 28.90
CA PRO A 499 27.72 17.45 28.30
C PRO A 499 28.93 17.91 29.14
N SER A 500 28.87 17.79 30.47
CA SER A 500 29.97 18.13 31.37
C SER A 500 31.21 17.23 31.21
N GLY A 501 31.03 16.02 30.67
CA GLY A 501 32.10 15.06 30.40
C GLY A 501 32.84 15.30 29.08
N HIS A 502 32.25 16.08 28.16
CA HIS A 502 32.76 16.33 26.82
C HIS A 502 33.29 17.77 26.68
N ASP A 503 33.97 18.04 25.56
CA ASP A 503 34.19 19.42 25.13
C ASP A 503 32.88 19.97 24.54
N PRO A 504 32.54 21.27 24.71
CA PRO A 504 31.33 21.86 24.12
C PRO A 504 31.22 21.68 22.59
N SER A 505 32.34 21.51 21.89
CA SER A 505 32.38 21.28 20.44
C SER A 505 32.21 19.81 20.02
N THR A 506 32.24 18.87 20.97
CA THR A 506 32.09 17.44 20.67
C THR A 506 30.61 17.08 20.47
N ALA A 507 30.27 16.53 19.30
CA ALA A 507 29.01 15.83 19.10
C ALA A 507 29.08 14.43 19.74
N ALA A 508 28.11 14.06 20.57
CA ALA A 508 28.13 12.83 21.34
C ALA A 508 26.81 12.06 21.24
N VAL A 509 26.90 10.77 20.88
CA VAL A 509 25.76 9.85 20.75
C VAL A 509 26.08 8.47 21.35
N LEU A 510 25.05 7.73 21.77
CA LEU A 510 25.14 6.31 22.09
C LEU A 510 24.26 5.55 21.10
N HIS A 511 24.83 4.57 20.43
CA HIS A 511 24.20 3.81 19.38
C HIS A 511 24.04 2.35 19.80
N GLU A 512 22.78 1.94 19.98
CA GLU A 512 22.35 0.55 20.13
C GLU A 512 22.11 -0.04 18.75
N VAL A 513 23.06 -0.85 18.28
CA VAL A 513 23.06 -1.37 16.89
C VAL A 513 21.83 -2.26 16.63
N SER A 514 21.58 -3.21 17.54
CA SER A 514 20.49 -4.18 17.47
C SER A 514 20.29 -4.88 18.82
N PHE A 515 19.27 -5.74 18.94
CA PHE A 515 18.94 -6.50 20.16
C PHE A 515 19.66 -7.86 20.17
N LEU A 516 20.72 -7.99 20.96
CA LEU A 516 21.57 -9.19 21.00
C LEU A 516 20.87 -10.41 21.61
N ASP A 517 19.89 -10.18 22.47
CA ASP A 517 19.13 -11.21 23.17
C ASP A 517 18.12 -11.95 22.28
N ARG A 518 17.90 -11.48 21.05
CA ARG A 518 17.17 -12.20 20.00
C ARG A 518 18.04 -13.27 19.33
N ALA A 519 17.56 -14.51 19.27
CA ALA A 519 18.33 -15.65 18.75
C ALA A 519 18.73 -15.54 17.26
N ASP A 520 17.83 -15.00 16.43
CA ASP A 520 18.08 -14.78 15.00
C ASP A 520 19.08 -13.64 14.78
N GLU A 521 19.01 -12.58 15.59
CA GLU A 521 19.96 -11.46 15.51
C GLU A 521 21.33 -11.87 16.05
N GLU A 522 21.41 -12.63 17.14
CA GLU A 522 22.67 -13.21 17.60
C GLU A 522 23.31 -14.07 16.49
N THR A 523 22.51 -14.81 15.71
CA THR A 523 22.99 -15.62 14.58
C THR A 523 23.66 -14.76 13.52
N ARG A 524 23.07 -13.61 13.21
CA ARG A 524 23.65 -12.63 12.29
C ARG A 524 24.89 -11.98 12.88
N LEU A 525 24.85 -11.58 14.15
CA LEU A 525 25.96 -10.92 14.86
C LEU A 525 27.19 -11.81 15.00
N LEU A 526 27.06 -13.14 14.97
CA LEU A 526 28.21 -14.04 14.91
C LEU A 526 28.92 -14.03 13.55
N SER A 527 28.27 -13.59 12.47
CA SER A 527 28.86 -13.49 11.13
C SER A 527 29.85 -12.32 11.02
N PRO A 528 31.13 -12.56 10.65
CA PRO A 528 32.08 -11.49 10.41
C PRO A 528 31.63 -10.51 9.32
N ALA A 529 31.02 -11.00 8.23
CA ALA A 529 30.54 -10.17 7.13
C ALA A 529 29.41 -9.23 7.56
N TYR A 530 28.57 -9.66 8.50
CA TYR A 530 27.52 -8.80 9.07
C TYR A 530 28.13 -7.72 9.96
N ARG A 531 29.11 -8.06 10.79
CA ARG A 531 29.85 -7.07 11.59
C ARG A 531 30.64 -6.09 10.73
N ASP A 532 31.13 -6.50 9.55
CA ASP A 532 31.74 -5.60 8.56
C ASP A 532 30.74 -4.59 7.99
N ARG A 533 29.51 -5.03 7.72
CA ARG A 533 28.41 -4.15 7.29
C ARG A 533 28.09 -3.11 8.35
N ILE A 534 27.91 -3.54 9.61
CA ILE A 534 27.70 -2.64 10.76
C ILE A 534 28.85 -1.63 10.88
N GLY A 535 30.10 -2.08 10.80
CA GLY A 535 31.27 -1.21 10.87
C GLY A 535 31.31 -0.15 9.76
N ARG A 536 30.96 -0.53 8.53
CA ARG A 536 30.84 0.41 7.40
C ARG A 536 29.71 1.42 7.59
N ALA A 537 28.53 0.99 8.02
CA ALA A 537 27.39 1.88 8.26
C ALA A 537 27.68 2.93 9.34
N LEU A 538 28.33 2.54 10.44
CA LEU A 538 28.81 3.48 11.45
C LEU A 538 29.78 4.51 10.85
N ALA A 539 30.73 4.05 10.03
CA ALA A 539 31.68 4.93 9.37
C ALA A 539 31.03 5.88 8.35
N ASP A 540 29.97 5.44 7.67
CA ASP A 540 29.19 6.25 6.72
C ASP A 540 28.43 7.37 7.44
N GLY A 541 27.69 7.04 8.51
CA GLY A 541 26.96 8.04 9.29
C GLY A 541 27.88 9.09 9.95
N ILE A 542 29.02 8.65 10.50
CA ILE A 542 30.02 9.56 11.09
C ILE A 542 30.70 10.41 10.00
N GLY A 543 31.05 9.80 8.86
CA GLY A 543 31.66 10.51 7.74
C GLY A 543 30.76 11.60 7.16
N ALA A 544 29.46 11.31 7.00
CA ALA A 544 28.47 12.28 6.55
C ALA A 544 28.37 13.49 7.51
N PHE A 545 28.43 13.24 8.83
CA PHE A 545 28.42 14.30 9.83
C PHE A 545 29.65 15.22 9.72
N LEU A 546 30.84 14.65 9.51
CA LEU A 546 32.08 15.42 9.38
C LEU A 546 32.23 16.12 8.03
N GLY A 547 31.57 15.63 6.99
CA GLY A 547 31.62 16.17 5.62
C GLY A 547 30.79 17.45 5.40
N GLY A 548 30.07 17.93 6.42
CA GLY A 548 29.40 19.23 6.36
C GLY A 548 28.25 19.32 5.34
N ALA A 549 27.63 18.20 4.95
CA ALA A 549 26.40 18.23 4.18
C ALA A 549 25.25 18.75 5.05
N PHE A 550 25.17 20.08 5.20
CA PHE A 550 24.02 20.97 5.43
C PHE A 550 24.53 22.30 6.05
N GLU A 551 24.50 23.39 5.27
CA GLU A 551 24.55 24.74 5.85
C GLU A 551 23.23 25.05 6.58
N MET A 552 23.35 25.62 7.77
CA MET A 552 22.25 26.14 8.58
C MET A 552 22.09 27.64 8.32
N GLY A 553 20.98 28.05 7.72
CA GLY A 553 20.50 29.44 7.79
C GLY A 553 19.83 29.96 6.52
N GLY A 554 18.49 30.00 6.49
CA GLY A 554 17.75 30.71 5.45
C GLY A 554 16.34 30.19 5.22
N ALA A 555 15.43 30.43 6.17
CA ALA A 555 14.01 30.47 5.83
C ALA A 555 13.68 31.88 5.33
N PHE A 556 12.93 31.94 4.22
CA PHE A 556 12.31 33.10 3.56
C PHE A 556 13.10 33.84 2.46
N GLU A 557 12.46 33.86 1.29
CA GLU A 557 12.67 34.67 0.06
C GLU A 557 13.57 34.14 -1.08
N MET A 558 12.88 33.81 -2.19
CA MET A 558 13.29 33.84 -3.62
C MET A 558 14.21 32.70 -4.15
N ALA A 559 14.02 32.08 -5.33
CA ALA A 559 13.13 32.32 -6.48
C ALA A 559 12.86 31.03 -7.29
N GLU A 560 11.72 31.04 -7.96
CA GLU A 560 11.07 29.99 -8.76
C GLU A 560 11.67 29.78 -10.17
N ALA A 561 12.98 29.90 -10.35
CA ALA A 561 13.57 29.83 -11.69
C ALA A 561 14.96 29.18 -11.68
N GLU A 562 15.02 27.85 -11.66
CA GLU A 562 16.13 27.04 -12.23
C GLU A 562 15.87 25.51 -12.16
N LEU A 563 14.60 25.08 -12.18
CA LEU A 563 14.22 23.65 -12.25
C LEU A 563 13.72 23.23 -13.65
N GLY A 564 13.50 24.19 -14.55
CA GLY A 564 12.96 23.94 -15.90
C GLY A 564 13.96 23.33 -16.89
N ASP A 565 15.24 23.68 -16.80
CA ASP A 565 16.18 23.42 -17.89
C ASP A 565 16.98 22.11 -17.75
N ALA A 566 17.04 21.53 -16.54
CA ALA A 566 17.77 20.28 -16.30
C ALA A 566 16.97 19.02 -16.69
N ILE A 567 15.63 19.11 -16.66
CA ILE A 567 14.73 17.99 -16.98
C ILE A 567 14.60 17.81 -18.50
N GLU A 568 14.71 18.90 -19.28
CA GLU A 568 14.62 18.83 -20.74
C GLU A 568 15.90 18.27 -21.41
N LEU A 569 17.06 18.38 -20.75
CA LEU A 569 18.33 17.90 -21.28
C LEU A 569 18.51 16.38 -21.09
N LEU A 570 17.99 15.80 -20.00
CA LEU A 570 18.12 14.37 -19.69
C LEU A 570 17.19 13.47 -20.52
N ALA A 571 16.07 14.00 -21.00
CA ALA A 571 15.14 13.26 -21.86
C ALA A 571 15.63 13.07 -23.31
N ARG A 572 16.62 13.86 -23.77
CA ARG A 572 17.08 13.84 -25.17
C ARG A 572 18.29 12.93 -25.44
N GLU A 573 19.10 12.59 -24.45
CA GLU A 573 20.41 11.94 -24.70
C GLU A 573 20.48 10.41 -24.57
N ARG A 574 19.48 9.70 -24.02
CA ARG A 574 19.65 8.26 -23.68
C ARG A 574 18.57 7.28 -24.14
N GLY A 575 17.84 7.59 -25.21
CA GLY A 575 16.86 6.72 -25.89
C GLY A 575 16.81 5.23 -25.49
N THR A 576 16.12 4.92 -24.39
CA THR A 576 15.87 3.54 -23.93
C THR A 576 14.44 3.44 -23.42
N THR A 577 13.63 2.62 -24.09
CA THR A 577 12.27 2.21 -23.73
C THR A 577 12.28 1.22 -22.57
N VAL A 578 11.41 1.39 -21.58
CA VAL A 578 11.14 0.37 -20.54
C VAL A 578 9.70 -0.12 -20.66
N THR A 579 9.59 -1.42 -20.92
CA THR A 579 8.41 -2.26 -21.01
C THR A 579 7.74 -2.46 -19.64
N ALA A 580 6.45 -2.17 -19.54
CA ALA A 580 5.51 -2.79 -18.61
C ALA A 580 4.09 -2.57 -19.13
N VAL A 581 3.13 -3.39 -18.68
CA VAL A 581 1.67 -3.32 -18.90
C VAL A 581 1.10 -4.20 -20.03
N LEU A 582 0.71 -5.42 -19.67
CA LEU A 582 -0.46 -6.13 -20.23
C LEU A 582 -1.06 -6.98 -19.09
N GLY A 583 -2.30 -6.71 -18.65
CA GLY A 583 -2.88 -7.41 -17.49
C GLY A 583 -4.38 -7.28 -17.23
N PHE A 584 -5.19 -6.72 -18.14
CA PHE A 584 -6.64 -6.69 -17.99
C PHE A 584 -7.30 -7.20 -19.28
N ALA A 585 -7.78 -8.43 -19.28
CA ALA A 585 -8.55 -9.01 -20.40
C ALA A 585 -9.16 -10.33 -19.94
N GLU A 586 -10.49 -10.41 -19.87
CA GLU A 586 -11.19 -11.65 -19.56
C GLU A 586 -11.53 -12.39 -20.87
N ARG A 587 -11.14 -13.67 -20.97
CA ARG A 587 -11.37 -14.53 -22.14
C ARG A 587 -12.69 -15.28 -22.04
N VAL A 588 -13.52 -15.22 -23.07
CA VAL A 588 -14.76 -15.99 -23.19
C VAL A 588 -14.57 -17.13 -24.21
N PRO A 589 -14.89 -18.40 -23.84
CA PRO A 589 -14.74 -19.55 -24.75
C PRO A 589 -15.71 -19.49 -25.93
N ALA A 590 -15.27 -20.01 -27.09
CA ALA A 590 -15.94 -19.93 -28.39
C ALA A 590 -17.38 -20.50 -28.45
N SER A 591 -17.79 -21.29 -27.44
CA SER A 591 -19.14 -21.84 -27.34
C SER A 591 -20.22 -20.81 -26.95
N ALA A 592 -19.83 -19.65 -26.44
CA ALA A 592 -20.75 -18.62 -25.95
C ALA A 592 -20.92 -17.41 -26.89
N THR A 593 -20.14 -17.31 -27.97
CA THR A 593 -20.07 -16.11 -28.82
C THR A 593 -20.90 -16.18 -30.10
N GLY A 594 -21.43 -17.35 -30.47
CA GLY A 594 -22.22 -17.52 -31.71
C GLY A 594 -21.43 -17.45 -33.02
N VAL A 595 -20.13 -17.12 -32.99
CA VAL A 595 -19.27 -16.89 -34.18
C VAL A 595 -18.10 -17.87 -34.30
N GLY A 596 -17.96 -18.85 -33.40
CA GLY A 596 -16.97 -19.93 -33.50
C GLY A 596 -15.52 -19.55 -33.20
N ALA A 597 -15.26 -18.36 -32.63
CA ALA A 597 -13.93 -17.92 -32.19
C ALA A 597 -13.98 -17.33 -30.76
N PRO A 598 -12.90 -17.49 -29.96
CA PRO A 598 -12.81 -16.91 -28.62
C PRO A 598 -12.68 -15.38 -28.71
N ALA A 599 -13.33 -14.69 -27.77
CA ALA A 599 -13.32 -13.23 -27.68
C ALA A 599 -12.81 -12.76 -26.32
N VAL A 600 -12.26 -11.54 -26.29
CA VAL A 600 -11.80 -10.84 -25.08
C VAL A 600 -12.76 -9.69 -24.80
N HIS A 601 -13.32 -9.64 -23.59
CA HIS A 601 -14.24 -8.57 -23.18
C HIS A 601 -13.56 -7.55 -22.25
N VAL A 602 -13.80 -6.25 -22.52
CA VAL A 602 -13.25 -5.12 -21.75
C VAL A 602 -14.30 -4.00 -21.70
N GLY A 603 -14.87 -3.75 -20.52
CA GLY A 603 -16.03 -2.85 -20.41
C GLY A 603 -17.21 -3.36 -21.27
N GLY A 604 -17.96 -2.46 -21.91
CA GLY A 604 -19.08 -2.83 -22.77
C GLY A 604 -18.77 -3.29 -24.19
N HIS A 605 -17.59 -3.84 -24.50
CA HIS A 605 -17.29 -4.37 -25.85
C HIS A 605 -16.52 -5.71 -25.86
N ALA A 606 -16.64 -6.44 -26.98
CA ALA A 606 -16.02 -7.74 -27.27
C ALA A 606 -15.01 -7.62 -28.45
N LEU A 607 -13.82 -8.21 -28.34
CA LEU A 607 -12.77 -8.24 -29.37
C LEU A 607 -12.45 -9.68 -29.80
N LEU A 608 -12.19 -9.93 -31.09
CA LEU A 608 -11.84 -11.26 -31.64
C LEU A 608 -10.33 -11.37 -31.92
N GLU A 609 -9.67 -12.47 -31.53
CA GLU A 609 -8.22 -12.69 -31.74
C GLU A 609 -7.89 -13.20 -33.16
N ALA A 610 -6.87 -12.63 -33.84
CA ALA A 610 -6.23 -13.18 -35.05
C ALA A 610 -4.71 -13.34 -34.82
N GLY A 611 -4.12 -14.45 -35.27
CA GLY A 611 -2.90 -15.03 -34.68
C GLY A 611 -1.52 -14.66 -35.26
N ALA A 612 -0.52 -14.94 -34.40
CA ALA A 612 0.91 -15.26 -34.63
C ALA A 612 2.00 -14.13 -34.61
N GLY A 613 2.82 -14.13 -33.55
CA GLY A 613 4.30 -14.03 -33.61
C GLY A 613 5.00 -12.67 -33.42
N TYR A 614 5.79 -12.51 -32.35
CA TYR A 614 6.72 -11.38 -32.12
C TYR A 614 8.14 -11.66 -32.67
N THR A 615 8.76 -10.69 -33.36
CA THR A 615 10.23 -10.55 -33.48
C THR A 615 10.63 -9.06 -33.55
N ALA A 616 11.75 -8.71 -32.90
CA ALA A 616 12.30 -7.35 -32.82
C ALA A 616 13.46 -7.15 -33.81
N GLY A 617 13.55 -5.96 -34.41
CA GLY A 617 14.69 -5.47 -35.19
C GLY A 617 14.71 -3.93 -35.21
N TYR A 618 15.80 -3.33 -34.73
CA TYR A 618 16.01 -1.88 -34.57
C TYR A 618 16.23 -1.14 -35.90
N THR A 619 15.74 0.09 -36.02
CA THR A 619 16.54 1.30 -36.27
C THR A 619 15.70 2.58 -36.10
N ALA A 620 16.35 3.63 -35.64
CA ALA A 620 15.78 4.89 -35.16
C ALA A 620 14.94 5.67 -36.20
N ALA A 621 13.98 6.43 -35.65
CA ALA A 621 13.33 7.59 -36.24
C ALA A 621 12.75 7.42 -37.65
N ARG A 622 11.55 6.82 -37.73
CA ARG A 622 10.58 7.15 -38.78
C ARG A 622 9.30 7.66 -38.15
N ASP A 623 8.93 8.86 -38.58
CA ASP A 623 7.76 9.63 -38.21
C ASP A 623 6.45 8.87 -38.54
N LEU A 624 5.58 8.72 -37.53
CA LEU A 624 4.29 8.04 -37.62
C LEU A 624 3.32 8.80 -38.55
N GLY A 625 3.52 10.11 -38.75
CA GLY A 625 2.78 10.92 -39.72
C GLY A 625 3.03 10.52 -41.18
N THR A 626 4.25 10.08 -41.51
CA THR A 626 4.61 9.64 -42.87
C THR A 626 4.01 8.27 -43.21
N VAL A 627 3.93 7.37 -42.22
CA VAL A 627 3.32 6.03 -42.37
C VAL A 627 1.79 6.13 -42.56
N LEU A 628 1.15 7.15 -41.97
CA LEU A 628 -0.29 7.39 -42.09
C LEU A 628 -0.66 8.18 -43.36
N ALA A 629 0.22 9.03 -43.88
CA ALA A 629 0.01 9.77 -45.13
C ALA A 629 0.12 8.88 -46.39
N GLU A 630 1.06 7.92 -46.43
CA GLU A 630 1.22 7.02 -47.58
C GLU A 630 0.15 5.94 -47.68
N ARG A 631 -0.52 5.59 -46.57
CA ARG A 631 -1.58 4.56 -46.56
C ARG A 631 -2.98 5.10 -46.89
N TYR A 632 -3.24 6.41 -46.78
CA TYR A 632 -4.58 6.98 -47.04
C TYR A 632 -4.63 8.32 -47.82
N GLY A 633 -3.54 8.81 -48.39
CA GLY A 633 -3.59 9.91 -49.36
C GLY A 633 -3.97 9.45 -50.78
N ARG A 634 -5.27 9.55 -51.13
CA ARG A 634 -5.88 9.58 -52.50
C ARG A 634 -5.37 8.58 -53.55
N GLY A 635 -6.29 7.77 -54.07
CA GLY A 635 -6.01 6.77 -55.11
C GLY A 635 -5.50 7.30 -56.46
N ALA A 636 -4.97 6.37 -57.24
CA ALA A 636 -4.96 6.38 -58.70
C ALA A 636 -5.25 4.95 -59.23
N PRO A 637 -5.83 4.81 -60.44
CA PRO A 637 -6.83 3.79 -60.76
C PRO A 637 -6.30 2.66 -61.65
N VAL A 638 -6.88 1.44 -61.59
CA VAL A 638 -6.81 0.46 -62.70
C VAL A 638 -8.10 -0.39 -62.75
N PRO A 639 -8.65 -0.71 -63.94
CA PRO A 639 -10.07 -0.96 -64.17
C PRO A 639 -10.46 -2.43 -64.41
N GLY A 640 -11.76 -2.71 -64.23
CA GLY A 640 -12.44 -3.84 -64.85
C GLY A 640 -12.88 -4.93 -63.88
N GLY A 641 -14.19 -5.15 -63.78
CA GLY A 641 -14.78 -6.31 -63.08
C GLY A 641 -16.19 -6.00 -62.58
N THR A 642 -17.18 -6.48 -63.32
CA THR A 642 -18.63 -6.25 -63.22
C THR A 642 -19.31 -7.00 -62.07
N ASP A 643 -20.43 -6.43 -61.62
CA ASP A 643 -21.71 -7.03 -61.20
C ASP A 643 -21.70 -8.39 -60.46
N ASP A 644 -22.26 -8.43 -59.24
CA ASP A 644 -23.66 -8.80 -59.05
C ASP A 644 -24.03 -8.85 -57.56
N ALA A 645 -25.22 -8.34 -57.26
CA ALA A 645 -25.84 -8.37 -55.94
C ALA A 645 -26.56 -9.71 -55.70
N THR A 646 -26.49 -10.25 -54.47
CA THR A 646 -27.62 -10.83 -53.73
C THR A 646 -27.20 -11.25 -52.31
N ASP A 647 -27.95 -10.78 -51.31
CA ASP A 647 -28.17 -11.33 -49.97
C ASP A 647 -26.97 -11.69 -49.09
N ALA A 648 -26.44 -10.69 -48.35
CA ALA A 648 -25.71 -10.88 -47.09
C ALA A 648 -25.54 -9.56 -46.31
N ASP A 649 -26.61 -9.00 -45.73
CA ASP A 649 -26.54 -7.74 -44.96
C ASP A 649 -26.95 -7.91 -43.49
N GLU A 650 -26.28 -8.82 -42.76
CA GLU A 650 -26.22 -8.77 -41.27
C GLU A 650 -24.86 -9.23 -40.69
N ALA A 651 -23.78 -9.22 -41.48
CA ALA A 651 -22.45 -9.56 -40.96
C ALA A 651 -21.38 -8.58 -41.45
N SER A 652 -20.68 -7.96 -40.47
CA SER A 652 -19.37 -7.31 -40.62
C SER A 652 -19.32 -5.83 -41.06
N GLU A 653 -19.79 -4.91 -40.20
CA GLU A 653 -19.10 -3.64 -39.90
C GLU A 653 -18.71 -3.73 -38.41
N PHE A 654 -17.49 -4.03 -37.96
CA PHE A 654 -16.24 -3.29 -38.07
C PHE A 654 -15.08 -4.30 -37.89
N ARG A 655 -14.16 -4.39 -38.84
CA ARG A 655 -12.84 -5.05 -38.67
C ARG A 655 -11.77 -3.96 -38.64
N GLY A 656 -10.97 -3.90 -37.57
CA GLY A 656 -9.76 -3.08 -37.51
C GLY A 656 -9.48 -2.47 -36.14
N GLU A 657 -8.76 -3.25 -35.31
CA GLU A 657 -7.81 -2.90 -34.23
C GLU A 657 -7.98 -1.56 -33.46
N ASP A 658 -8.26 -1.66 -32.14
CA ASP A 658 -8.30 -0.55 -31.17
C ASP A 658 -7.79 -1.05 -29.79
N PRO A 659 -7.01 -0.28 -29.02
CA PRO A 659 -6.05 -0.77 -28.04
C PRO A 659 -6.73 -1.12 -26.71
N GLY A 660 -6.32 -2.25 -26.14
CA GLY A 660 -6.88 -2.79 -24.90
C GLY A 660 -6.72 -1.90 -23.65
N PRO A 661 -7.17 -2.40 -22.49
CA PRO A 661 -7.18 -1.68 -21.22
C PRO A 661 -5.76 -1.60 -20.69
N GLY A 662 -5.24 -0.38 -20.71
CA GLY A 662 -3.84 -0.12 -20.46
C GLY A 662 -3.40 1.22 -21.00
N LEU A 663 -4.31 2.13 -21.34
CA LEU A 663 -3.93 3.51 -21.59
C LEU A 663 -3.83 4.25 -20.25
N VAL A 664 -2.67 4.12 -19.61
CA VAL A 664 -2.09 5.30 -18.96
C VAL A 664 -1.69 6.21 -20.11
N ILE A 665 -2.48 7.25 -20.36
CA ILE A 665 -2.05 8.28 -21.29
C ILE A 665 -1.00 9.11 -20.56
N ALA A 666 0.27 8.80 -20.78
CA ALA A 666 1.36 9.72 -20.47
C ALA A 666 1.07 11.06 -21.17
N GLY A 667 1.31 12.19 -20.49
CA GLY A 667 0.80 13.53 -20.77
C GLY A 667 0.93 14.13 -22.18
N GLY A 668 1.46 13.42 -23.18
CA GLY A 668 1.43 13.79 -24.59
C GLY A 668 0.43 13.05 -25.50
N ALA A 669 -0.16 11.90 -25.10
CA ALA A 669 -1.11 11.17 -25.97
C ALA A 669 -2.56 11.70 -25.89
N LEU A 670 -2.90 12.48 -24.86
CA LEU A 670 -4.15 13.22 -24.76
C LEU A 670 -4.18 14.41 -25.73
N GLU A 671 -3.03 15.07 -25.92
CA GLU A 671 -2.88 16.14 -26.93
C GLU A 671 -3.17 15.63 -28.35
N HIS A 672 -2.96 14.34 -28.62
CA HIS A 672 -3.23 13.71 -29.92
C HIS A 672 -4.68 13.21 -30.07
N ALA A 673 -5.35 12.77 -28.99
CA ALA A 673 -6.78 12.40 -29.00
C ALA A 673 -7.71 13.62 -29.05
N PHE A 674 -7.23 14.76 -28.55
CA PHE A 674 -7.91 16.05 -28.54
C PHE A 674 -7.32 17.04 -29.56
N GLN A 675 -6.49 16.57 -30.50
CA GLN A 675 -5.91 17.41 -31.55
C GLN A 675 -7.03 18.04 -32.41
N GLY A 676 -7.20 19.36 -32.33
CA GLY A 676 -8.26 20.11 -33.01
C GLY A 676 -9.52 20.34 -32.17
N VAL A 677 -9.60 19.80 -30.94
CA VAL A 677 -10.61 20.18 -29.95
C VAL A 677 -10.05 21.37 -29.16
N PRO A 678 -10.76 22.51 -29.05
CA PRO A 678 -10.31 23.61 -28.20
C PRO A 678 -10.24 23.14 -26.74
N ALA A 679 -9.03 22.77 -26.29
CA ALA A 679 -8.75 22.26 -24.95
C ALA A 679 -8.07 23.32 -24.06
N ASP A 680 -7.83 24.52 -24.60
CA ASP A 680 -7.26 25.65 -23.86
C ASP A 680 -8.06 25.89 -22.58
N GLY A 681 -7.44 25.60 -21.43
CA GLY A 681 -8.05 25.75 -20.11
C GLY A 681 -8.95 24.61 -19.62
N PHE A 682 -9.00 23.46 -20.31
CA PHE A 682 -9.68 22.27 -19.80
C PHE A 682 -8.77 21.45 -18.89
N ASP A 683 -9.05 21.48 -17.58
CA ASP A 683 -8.32 20.71 -16.56
C ASP A 683 -8.89 19.28 -16.47
N LEU A 684 -8.27 18.35 -17.20
CA LEU A 684 -8.68 16.94 -17.23
C LEU A 684 -8.60 16.30 -15.84
N ASP A 685 -7.52 16.53 -15.10
CA ASP A 685 -7.36 15.96 -13.77
C ASP A 685 -8.45 16.44 -12.80
N ALA A 686 -8.86 17.71 -12.91
CA ALA A 686 -9.99 18.22 -12.14
C ALA A 686 -11.30 17.59 -12.57
N PHE A 687 -11.49 17.32 -13.87
CA PHE A 687 -12.67 16.63 -14.38
C PHE A 687 -12.74 15.19 -13.88
N GLU A 688 -11.61 14.48 -13.89
CA GLU A 688 -11.50 13.11 -13.40
C GLU A 688 -11.76 13.01 -11.90
N ARG A 689 -11.18 13.93 -11.11
CA ARG A 689 -11.52 14.06 -9.68
C ARG A 689 -12.99 14.39 -9.45
N PHE A 690 -13.57 15.24 -10.29
CA PHE A 690 -14.98 15.64 -10.19
C PHE A 690 -15.94 14.46 -10.41
N ILE A 691 -15.79 13.71 -11.51
CA ILE A 691 -16.63 12.52 -11.79
C ILE A 691 -16.28 11.39 -10.83
N GLY A 692 -15.00 11.16 -10.52
CA GLY A 692 -14.57 10.15 -9.56
C GLY A 692 -15.16 10.36 -8.17
N GLY A 693 -15.35 11.62 -7.76
CA GLY A 693 -16.06 11.98 -6.53
C GLY A 693 -17.53 11.55 -6.49
N LEU A 694 -18.14 11.21 -7.62
CA LEU A 694 -19.52 10.68 -7.68
C LEU A 694 -19.60 9.21 -7.27
N ARG A 695 -18.46 8.50 -7.20
CA ARG A 695 -18.33 7.08 -6.81
C ARG A 695 -19.27 6.15 -7.60
N LEU A 696 -19.32 6.33 -8.91
CA LEU A 696 -20.10 5.47 -9.80
C LEU A 696 -19.54 4.05 -9.75
N ARG A 697 -20.41 3.04 -9.70
CA ARG A 697 -20.04 1.62 -9.61
C ARG A 697 -19.46 1.08 -10.91
N PHE A 698 -19.93 1.63 -12.04
CA PHE A 698 -19.76 1.01 -13.34
C PHE A 698 -19.13 1.91 -14.41
N PHE A 699 -19.12 3.24 -14.23
CA PHE A 699 -18.65 4.20 -15.23
C PHE A 699 -17.41 4.97 -14.75
N GLN A 700 -16.44 5.12 -15.63
CA GLN A 700 -15.19 5.87 -15.41
C GLN A 700 -15.33 7.33 -15.84
N PRO A 701 -14.52 8.25 -15.28
CA PRO A 701 -14.58 9.67 -15.62
C PRO A 701 -14.46 9.98 -17.11
N VAL A 702 -13.51 9.35 -17.81
CA VAL A 702 -13.24 9.60 -19.23
C VAL A 702 -14.43 9.25 -20.14
N GLU A 703 -15.31 8.32 -19.73
CA GLU A 703 -16.50 7.95 -20.51
C GLU A 703 -17.50 9.12 -20.64
N PHE A 704 -17.45 10.09 -19.72
CA PHE A 704 -18.28 11.30 -19.77
C PHE A 704 -17.71 12.38 -20.69
N LEU A 705 -16.48 12.20 -21.20
CA LEU A 705 -15.85 13.07 -22.20
C LEU A 705 -16.11 12.61 -23.63
N PHE A 706 -16.93 11.58 -23.81
CA PHE A 706 -17.29 11.09 -25.15
C PHE A 706 -17.98 12.18 -25.98
N LEU A 707 -17.31 12.61 -27.05
CA LEU A 707 -17.73 13.73 -27.91
C LEU A 707 -18.86 13.37 -28.88
N GLY A 708 -19.30 12.10 -28.88
CA GLY A 708 -20.36 11.59 -29.75
C GLY A 708 -19.84 11.07 -31.09
N ASN A 709 -20.53 10.06 -31.64
CA ASN A 709 -20.10 9.37 -32.86
C ASN A 709 -19.91 10.30 -34.08
N GLY A 710 -20.79 11.30 -34.25
CA GLY A 710 -20.71 12.25 -35.35
C GLY A 710 -19.55 13.24 -35.24
N ASN A 711 -18.89 13.33 -34.08
CA ASN A 711 -17.70 14.16 -33.88
C ASN A 711 -16.41 13.45 -34.32
N ALA A 712 -16.38 12.12 -34.24
CA ALA A 712 -15.23 11.32 -34.63
C ALA A 712 -15.08 11.23 -36.16
N ALA A 713 -16.20 11.18 -36.90
CA ALA A 713 -16.22 11.13 -38.36
C ALA A 713 -17.56 11.65 -38.94
N GLY A 714 -17.56 12.07 -40.21
CA GLY A 714 -18.75 12.52 -40.94
C GLY A 714 -18.94 14.05 -40.98
N GLY A 715 -20.14 14.51 -41.37
CA GLY A 715 -20.42 15.95 -41.61
C GLY A 715 -20.31 16.87 -40.38
N CYS A 716 -20.19 16.29 -39.18
CA CYS A 716 -20.06 16.99 -37.91
C CYS A 716 -18.70 16.77 -37.22
N ALA A 717 -17.73 16.17 -37.93
CA ALA A 717 -16.43 15.84 -37.36
C ALA A 717 -15.71 17.08 -36.81
N GLY A 718 -15.12 16.95 -35.62
CA GLY A 718 -14.36 18.00 -34.94
C GLY A 718 -15.17 19.24 -34.51
N ARG A 719 -16.51 19.20 -34.56
CA ARG A 719 -17.34 20.36 -34.20
C ARG A 719 -17.67 20.44 -32.72
N ASN A 720 -17.53 19.35 -31.98
CA ASN A 720 -17.82 19.31 -30.56
C ASN A 720 -16.62 19.78 -29.72
N ALA A 721 -16.88 20.09 -28.46
CA ALA A 721 -15.86 20.51 -27.49
C ALA A 721 -16.02 19.72 -26.19
N LEU A 722 -15.07 19.87 -25.28
CA LEU A 722 -15.15 19.34 -23.91
C LEU A 722 -16.13 20.19 -23.06
N PRO A 723 -16.76 19.62 -22.02
CA PRO A 723 -17.72 20.33 -21.19
C PRO A 723 -17.05 21.48 -20.41
N PRO A 724 -17.52 22.73 -20.52
CA PRO A 724 -17.04 23.85 -19.72
C PRO A 724 -17.11 23.56 -18.21
N ARG A 725 -16.08 23.96 -17.46
CA ARG A 725 -15.97 23.76 -15.99
C ARG A 725 -17.24 24.12 -15.22
N GLN A 726 -17.86 25.24 -15.60
CA GLN A 726 -19.08 25.78 -14.99
C GLN A 726 -20.33 24.90 -15.15
N LEU A 727 -20.31 23.93 -16.08
CA LEU A 727 -21.43 23.01 -16.32
C LEU A 727 -21.24 21.67 -15.61
N TRP A 728 -20.06 21.38 -15.04
CA TRP A 728 -19.73 20.05 -14.52
C TRP A 728 -20.75 19.58 -13.48
N ASP A 729 -21.10 20.42 -12.51
CA ASP A 729 -22.05 20.08 -11.44
C ASP A 729 -23.42 19.61 -11.95
N ASN A 730 -23.80 19.99 -13.17
CA ASN A 730 -25.10 19.61 -13.73
C ASN A 730 -25.19 18.10 -14.03
N ILE A 731 -24.09 17.42 -14.32
CA ILE A 731 -24.14 15.99 -14.73
C ILE A 731 -24.34 15.04 -13.55
N ARG A 732 -24.14 15.49 -12.30
CA ARG A 732 -23.99 14.61 -11.13
C ARG A 732 -25.12 13.60 -10.98
N ASN A 733 -26.36 14.07 -11.12
CA ASN A 733 -27.54 13.23 -10.96
C ASN A 733 -27.76 12.33 -12.19
N THR A 734 -27.53 12.84 -13.41
CA THR A 734 -27.62 12.04 -14.64
C THR A 734 -26.56 10.93 -14.67
N ALA A 735 -25.36 11.19 -14.16
CA ALA A 735 -24.27 10.22 -14.03
C ALA A 735 -24.60 9.11 -13.01
N ARG A 736 -25.22 9.46 -11.87
CA ARG A 736 -25.73 8.47 -10.90
C ARG A 736 -26.92 7.68 -11.46
N MET A 737 -27.77 8.33 -12.26
CA MET A 737 -28.91 7.71 -12.89
C MET A 737 -28.48 6.64 -13.91
N ILE A 738 -27.49 6.92 -14.78
CA ILE A 738 -26.99 5.91 -15.73
C ILE A 738 -26.29 4.75 -15.01
N ASP A 739 -25.60 5.01 -13.90
CA ASP A 739 -24.97 3.98 -13.06
C ASP A 739 -26.01 3.02 -12.46
N GLU A 740 -27.14 3.53 -12.00
CA GLU A 740 -28.26 2.72 -11.51
C GLU A 740 -29.03 2.00 -12.64
N ILE A 741 -29.14 2.61 -13.83
CA ILE A 741 -29.66 1.94 -15.02
C ILE A 741 -28.80 0.72 -15.37
N ARG A 742 -27.47 0.87 -15.36
CA ARG A 742 -26.54 -0.25 -15.61
C ARG A 742 -26.66 -1.33 -14.53
N ALA A 743 -26.81 -0.94 -13.26
CA ALA A 743 -27.04 -1.87 -12.16
C ALA A 743 -28.25 -2.78 -12.39
N ARG A 744 -29.37 -2.20 -12.85
CA ARG A 744 -30.62 -2.93 -13.08
C ARG A 744 -30.65 -3.71 -14.38
N LEU A 745 -29.96 -3.23 -15.41
CA LEU A 745 -29.81 -3.96 -16.67
C LEU A 745 -28.90 -5.18 -16.53
N GLY A 746 -27.93 -5.14 -15.60
CA GLY A 746 -26.99 -6.25 -15.38
C GLY A 746 -26.10 -6.54 -16.58
N ALA A 747 -26.04 -5.62 -17.55
CA ALA A 747 -25.32 -5.73 -18.80
C ALA A 747 -24.60 -4.42 -19.09
N PRO A 748 -23.55 -4.42 -19.93
CA PRO A 748 -22.80 -3.21 -20.17
C PRO A 748 -23.64 -2.14 -20.87
N VAL A 749 -23.47 -0.89 -20.42
CA VAL A 749 -24.15 0.28 -20.94
C VAL A 749 -23.08 1.28 -21.37
N ARG A 750 -23.23 1.84 -22.57
CA ARG A 750 -22.31 2.78 -23.21
C ARG A 750 -22.89 4.19 -23.21
N ILE A 751 -22.02 5.18 -23.02
CA ILE A 751 -22.33 6.58 -23.29
C ILE A 751 -22.04 6.86 -24.77
N THR A 752 -23.08 7.20 -25.53
CA THR A 752 -22.98 7.51 -26.97
C THR A 752 -23.08 8.99 -27.27
N SER A 753 -23.50 9.79 -26.29
CA SER A 753 -23.42 11.25 -26.30
C SER A 753 -23.56 11.77 -24.87
N CYS A 754 -22.74 12.74 -24.49
CA CYS A 754 -22.78 13.37 -23.16
C CYS A 754 -22.88 14.90 -23.26
N TYR A 755 -21.77 15.61 -23.46
CA TYR A 755 -21.78 17.05 -23.71
C TYR A 755 -21.90 17.38 -25.21
N ARG A 756 -22.60 18.47 -25.55
CA ARG A 756 -22.64 19.03 -26.91
C ARG A 756 -22.51 20.54 -26.87
N ASN A 757 -21.51 21.12 -27.51
CA ASN A 757 -21.49 22.57 -27.76
C ASN A 757 -22.57 22.98 -28.79
N ASP A 758 -22.79 24.28 -28.98
CA ASP A 758 -23.79 24.80 -29.93
C ASP A 758 -23.58 24.32 -31.37
N ALA A 759 -22.33 24.32 -31.83
CA ALA A 759 -21.97 23.97 -33.20
C ALA A 759 -22.24 22.49 -33.52
N TYR A 760 -21.85 21.59 -32.62
CA TYR A 760 -22.10 20.17 -32.75
C TYR A 760 -23.58 19.84 -32.57
N ASN A 761 -24.25 20.43 -31.57
CA ASN A 761 -25.68 20.20 -31.34
C ASN A 761 -26.53 20.61 -32.56
N ALA A 762 -26.24 21.76 -33.19
CA ALA A 762 -26.92 22.16 -34.42
C ALA A 762 -26.62 21.21 -35.59
N CYS A 763 -25.37 20.73 -35.70
CA CYS A 763 -24.95 19.84 -36.78
C CYS A 763 -25.65 18.47 -36.73
N VAL A 764 -25.79 17.89 -35.53
CA VAL A 764 -26.48 16.60 -35.34
C VAL A 764 -28.01 16.72 -35.28
N GLY A 765 -28.57 17.90 -35.60
CA GLY A 765 -30.02 18.14 -35.57
C GLY A 765 -30.63 18.16 -34.17
N GLY A 766 -29.82 18.42 -33.13
CA GLY A 766 -30.28 18.50 -31.76
C GLY A 766 -31.17 19.73 -31.51
N ALA A 767 -32.14 19.60 -30.61
CA ALA A 767 -33.01 20.71 -30.22
C ALA A 767 -32.20 21.91 -29.69
N SER A 768 -32.64 23.14 -29.99
CA SER A 768 -31.95 24.36 -29.56
C SER A 768 -31.81 24.47 -28.04
N ALA A 769 -32.79 23.95 -27.30
CA ALA A 769 -32.84 23.87 -25.84
C ALA A 769 -32.38 22.49 -25.28
N SER A 770 -31.54 21.76 -26.01
CA SER A 770 -31.02 20.45 -25.58
C SER A 770 -30.22 20.52 -24.28
N LEU A 771 -30.44 19.56 -23.37
CA LEU A 771 -29.73 19.47 -22.09
C LEU A 771 -28.32 18.88 -22.20
N HIS A 772 -27.96 18.28 -23.34
CA HIS A 772 -26.57 17.97 -23.63
C HIS A 772 -25.69 19.23 -23.65
N LYS A 773 -26.27 20.38 -24.04
CA LYS A 773 -25.59 21.68 -24.01
C LYS A 773 -25.33 22.21 -22.61
N GLN A 774 -26.05 21.68 -21.63
CA GLN A 774 -25.92 22.01 -20.22
C GLN A 774 -25.10 20.97 -19.46
N PHE A 775 -24.55 19.97 -20.15
CA PHE A 775 -23.90 18.81 -19.55
C PHE A 775 -24.79 18.14 -18.48
N ASN A 776 -26.08 18.00 -18.79
CA ASN A 776 -27.08 17.40 -17.91
C ASN A 776 -27.85 16.29 -18.62
N ALA A 777 -27.29 15.68 -19.67
CA ALA A 777 -27.97 14.65 -20.44
C ALA A 777 -26.99 13.62 -21.00
N ILE A 778 -27.45 12.37 -21.11
CA ILE A 778 -26.70 11.25 -21.64
C ILE A 778 -27.58 10.45 -22.60
N ASP A 779 -27.04 10.12 -23.78
CA ASP A 779 -27.61 9.11 -24.67
C ASP A 779 -26.88 7.79 -24.44
N LEU A 780 -27.64 6.75 -24.09
CA LEU A 780 -27.10 5.45 -23.72
C LEU A 780 -27.55 4.32 -24.66
N LYS A 781 -26.67 3.33 -24.80
CA LYS A 781 -26.97 2.03 -25.44
C LYS A 781 -26.52 0.90 -24.52
N CYS A 782 -27.26 -0.19 -24.46
CA CYS A 782 -26.82 -1.40 -23.76
C CYS A 782 -26.54 -2.51 -24.77
N ASP A 783 -25.61 -3.40 -24.46
CA ASP A 783 -25.30 -4.52 -25.36
C ASP A 783 -26.33 -5.64 -25.30
N ALA A 784 -27.22 -5.61 -24.30
CA ALA A 784 -28.29 -6.57 -24.12
C ALA A 784 -29.66 -5.88 -24.08
N GLY A 785 -30.66 -6.51 -24.70
CA GLY A 785 -32.03 -6.00 -24.76
C GLY A 785 -32.24 -4.96 -25.86
N THR A 786 -33.43 -4.35 -25.88
CA THR A 786 -33.85 -3.37 -26.89
C THR A 786 -33.93 -1.98 -26.30
N ALA A 787 -33.92 -0.93 -27.14
CA ALA A 787 -34.13 0.44 -26.69
C ALA A 787 -35.42 0.61 -25.85
N ALA A 788 -36.48 -0.12 -26.19
CA ALA A 788 -37.70 -0.16 -25.40
C ALA A 788 -37.49 -0.74 -23.98
N HIS A 789 -36.69 -1.81 -23.86
CA HIS A 789 -36.32 -2.38 -22.56
C HIS A 789 -35.47 -1.40 -21.74
N TRP A 790 -34.49 -0.74 -22.35
CA TRP A 790 -33.64 0.24 -21.65
C TRP A 790 -34.46 1.44 -21.19
N HIS A 791 -35.43 1.87 -21.99
CA HIS A 791 -36.35 2.96 -21.66
C HIS A 791 -37.24 2.61 -20.47
N GLN A 792 -37.74 1.37 -20.41
CA GLN A 792 -38.50 0.88 -19.26
C GLN A 792 -37.66 0.89 -17.98
N ILE A 793 -36.40 0.42 -18.05
CA ILE A 793 -35.48 0.46 -16.90
C ILE A 793 -35.17 1.90 -16.50
N ALA A 794 -34.87 2.79 -17.45
CA ALA A 794 -34.64 4.20 -17.17
C ALA A 794 -35.83 4.86 -16.46
N THR A 795 -37.06 4.54 -16.88
CA THR A 795 -38.29 5.04 -16.25
C THR A 795 -38.45 4.52 -14.81
N SER A 796 -38.14 3.24 -14.58
CA SER A 796 -38.10 2.64 -13.23
C SER A 796 -37.06 3.28 -12.32
N VAL A 797 -35.88 3.58 -12.86
CA VAL A 797 -34.79 4.25 -12.12
C VAL A 797 -35.18 5.68 -11.76
N ARG A 798 -35.75 6.44 -12.70
CA ARG A 798 -36.26 7.78 -12.43
C ARG A 798 -37.26 7.82 -11.26
N GLY A 799 -38.11 6.78 -11.14
CA GLY A 799 -39.07 6.67 -10.04
C GLY A 799 -38.47 6.31 -8.68
N SER A 800 -37.20 5.89 -8.62
CA SER A 800 -36.56 5.41 -7.38
C SER A 800 -35.87 6.49 -6.54
N ASP A 801 -35.58 7.66 -7.13
CA ASP A 801 -34.95 8.78 -6.41
C ASP A 801 -35.49 10.11 -6.95
N PRO A 802 -36.02 11.00 -6.09
CA PRO A 802 -36.43 12.35 -6.50
C PRO A 802 -35.34 13.16 -7.21
N ALA A 803 -34.06 12.90 -6.92
CA ALA A 803 -32.92 13.54 -7.59
C ALA A 803 -32.80 13.15 -9.08
N PHE A 804 -33.43 12.06 -9.50
CA PHE A 804 -33.47 11.60 -10.89
C PHE A 804 -34.66 12.16 -11.68
N ALA A 805 -35.48 13.04 -11.08
CA ALA A 805 -36.57 13.69 -11.79
C ALA A 805 -36.04 14.40 -13.05
N GLY A 806 -36.51 13.96 -14.22
CA GLY A 806 -36.03 14.49 -15.48
C GLY A 806 -36.56 13.79 -16.73
N GLY A 807 -35.97 14.09 -17.88
CA GLY A 807 -36.43 13.63 -19.17
C GLY A 807 -35.94 12.23 -19.54
N ILE A 808 -36.80 11.44 -20.19
CA ILE A 808 -36.43 10.16 -20.81
C ILE A 808 -36.99 10.13 -22.24
N GLY A 809 -36.12 9.90 -23.22
CA GLY A 809 -36.49 9.82 -24.64
C GLY A 809 -36.21 8.44 -25.21
N LEU A 810 -37.20 7.81 -25.85
CA LEU A 810 -37.01 6.55 -26.59
C LEU A 810 -36.73 6.84 -28.07
N TYR A 811 -35.60 6.33 -28.58
CA TYR A 811 -35.23 6.33 -29.99
C TYR A 811 -34.97 4.91 -30.48
N ASN A 812 -34.92 4.72 -31.80
CA ASN A 812 -34.75 3.39 -32.40
C ASN A 812 -33.48 2.66 -31.96
N THR A 813 -32.39 3.39 -31.69
CA THR A 813 -31.08 2.78 -31.42
C THR A 813 -30.47 3.15 -30.08
N PHE A 814 -31.07 4.07 -29.31
CA PHE A 814 -30.56 4.53 -28.01
C PHE A 814 -31.70 5.06 -27.13
N VAL A 815 -31.38 5.26 -25.85
CA VAL A 815 -32.26 5.94 -24.89
C VAL A 815 -31.58 7.21 -24.40
N HIS A 816 -32.34 8.30 -24.38
CA HIS A 816 -31.90 9.56 -23.80
C HIS A 816 -32.33 9.65 -22.33
N ILE A 817 -31.47 10.15 -21.47
CA ILE A 817 -31.78 10.50 -20.07
C ILE A 817 -31.22 11.87 -19.70
N ASP A 818 -31.92 12.58 -18.82
CA ASP A 818 -31.45 13.81 -18.19
C ASP A 818 -32.08 14.00 -16.80
N THR A 819 -31.49 14.85 -15.97
CA THR A 819 -32.00 15.18 -14.63
C THR A 819 -32.36 16.66 -14.52
N ARG A 820 -33.40 17.10 -15.24
CA ARG A 820 -33.89 18.50 -15.29
C ARG A 820 -34.81 18.94 -14.16
N GLY A 821 -35.06 18.08 -13.17
CA GLY A 821 -35.94 18.34 -12.03
C GLY A 821 -37.43 18.16 -12.30
N GLN A 822 -37.84 17.86 -13.54
CA GLN A 822 -39.24 17.61 -13.92
C GLN A 822 -39.33 16.44 -14.89
N ALA A 823 -40.22 15.49 -14.60
CA ALA A 823 -40.43 14.31 -15.43
C ALA A 823 -41.01 14.71 -16.80
N ARG A 824 -40.38 14.25 -17.88
CA ARG A 824 -40.86 14.44 -19.25
C ARG A 824 -40.49 13.22 -20.10
N ASP A 825 -41.47 12.60 -20.73
CA ASP A 825 -41.22 11.48 -21.63
C ASP A 825 -41.54 11.87 -23.07
N TRP A 826 -40.76 11.35 -24.01
CA TRP A 826 -41.05 11.47 -25.44
C TRP A 826 -40.50 10.28 -26.21
N THR A 827 -40.98 10.13 -27.43
CA THR A 827 -40.50 9.19 -28.43
C THR A 827 -40.04 10.02 -29.62
N GLY A 828 -38.85 9.74 -30.16
CA GLY A 828 -38.22 10.57 -31.18
C GLY A 828 -37.72 9.81 -32.38
#